data_AF-A0A3N5J4E1-F1
#
_entry.id   AF-A0A3N5J4E1-F1
#
_cell.length_a   1.000
_cell.length_b   1.000
_cell.length_c   1.000
_cell.angle_alpha   90.00
_cell.angle_beta   90.00
_cell.angle_gamma   90.00
#
_symmetry.space_group_name_H-M   'P 1'
#
loop_
_entity.id
_entity.type
_entity.pdbx_description
1 polymer ?
#
loop_
_entity_poly.entity_id
_entity_poly.type
_entity_poly.pdbx_seq_one_letter_code
_entity_poly.pdbx_strand_id
1 'polypeptide(L)'
;MAELTAISGQEGNFEVQVLQNPRYVEMEKCIACGLCSEKCPKKIPDEYNEGLAPRKAAHVQYAQAVPLKYVIDSENCLYFQKGKCRLCEKFCPNQAVNFEDQPKELSLRVGSIIFSSGFQCFDPTLYDAYAYARMPNVVTAMEFERLLAASGPFMGHLVRPSDNMEPKKIAWLQCVGSRDLNHCDHGYCSSVCCMYAIKEAIIAKEHSKDPVDCTVFFMDIRSHGKDFERYYNKAKEEGIRFIRSRIHSVDPDEEESGLLITYVTEDGRLATDNFDLVVLSVGMETPKESIDLYRKWGVALNANQFIEKSSFNPVETSIPGLYACGAIQGPKDIPQSVVEASAAACAAARNLAPARNTLIREKQIPIQRVVAGERPRIGVFVCDCGINIAGVVRVPEVAEYAKTLPYVEYVGENLFSCSQDTQEKIKEVIRENRLNRIVVAACTPRTHEPLFQETLVDSGLNKYLFEMANIRNQDSWVHSNEPEAATIKAKDLVRMAVSKATLLEPLQDTTVEVTQAGLVVGGGLSGLIAALELADQGYQVFIVEKAPQLGGNALSLNSTWRNEDIQGYLQGLIHRVEDHPKIKTYLNHRILDVDGFVGKFSTKVVRNDDGAEPIELNHGIVVIATGASELKPTEYLYGQDPRVVTHLELDRKMAGKDPLVEKAKSVVFIQCVGSREPDLPYCSRVCCTHSIHSALQLKEEDPDRDIYILYRDLRTYGEREEIYKQARQAGIVFIRYSLDHKPKVSAAGDGLNITVLDPILSREIQIQADLVGLAGAIVSHRDHELAQMFKVPLNEDGFFVEAHAKLRPVDFATDGVFLCGMAHYPKPVDESIAQAQAAVARAITLLSGLQIEVSGTVALINPAICSRCGVCVAICPYSAPGWNEKTGKAEINPALCKGCGLCVASCRSGALTLKGFNQDQIFAMIDAA
;
A
#
# COMPACT_ATOMS: atom_id res chain seq x y z
N MET A 1 -20.91 -6.54 13.29
CA MET A 1 -21.89 -6.01 14.28
C MET A 1 -22.87 -5.01 13.68
N ALA A 2 -22.67 -4.48 12.47
CA ALA A 2 -23.68 -3.69 11.78
C ALA A 2 -23.72 -4.12 10.33
N GLU A 3 -24.92 -4.23 9.77
CA GLU A 3 -25.15 -4.78 8.43
C GLU A 3 -26.13 -3.89 7.68
N LEU A 4 -25.82 -3.62 6.40
CA LEU A 4 -26.71 -2.89 5.51
C LEU A 4 -27.81 -3.83 5.03
N THR A 5 -29.07 -3.47 5.22
CA THR A 5 -30.23 -4.35 4.93
C THR A 5 -31.03 -3.89 3.71
N ALA A 6 -31.09 -2.57 3.48
CA ALA A 6 -31.79 -1.96 2.35
C ALA A 6 -31.13 -0.65 1.92
N ILE A 7 -31.19 -0.38 0.61
CA ILE A 7 -30.79 0.87 -0.04
C ILE A 7 -31.98 1.34 -0.88
N SER A 8 -32.34 2.61 -0.78
CA SER A 8 -33.37 3.24 -1.60
C SER A 8 -32.98 4.69 -1.93
N GLY A 9 -33.59 5.27 -2.96
CA GLY A 9 -33.28 6.62 -3.43
C GLY A 9 -32.40 6.62 -4.68
N GLN A 10 -31.71 7.73 -4.90
CA GLN A 10 -30.88 7.97 -6.08
C GLN A 10 -29.62 8.76 -5.71
N GLU A 11 -28.69 8.87 -6.65
CA GLU A 11 -27.43 9.62 -6.50
C GLU A 11 -27.65 10.98 -5.81
N GLY A 12 -26.86 11.25 -4.76
CA GLY A 12 -26.95 12.45 -3.95
C GLY A 12 -28.01 12.42 -2.84
N ASN A 13 -28.94 11.46 -2.84
CA ASN A 13 -30.01 11.36 -1.83
C ASN A 13 -30.48 9.91 -1.64
N PHE A 14 -29.66 9.09 -0.98
CA PHE A 14 -30.01 7.74 -0.57
C PHE A 14 -30.53 7.70 0.87
N GLU A 15 -31.49 6.81 1.11
CA GLU A 15 -31.87 6.36 2.44
C GLU A 15 -31.45 4.89 2.60
N VAL A 16 -30.63 4.62 3.62
CA VAL A 16 -30.08 3.30 3.91
C VAL A 16 -30.56 2.80 5.27
N GLN A 17 -30.92 1.52 5.32
CA GLN A 17 -31.34 0.84 6.55
C GLN A 17 -30.20 -0.04 7.06
N VAL A 18 -29.75 0.22 8.28
CA VAL A 18 -28.66 -0.51 8.93
C VAL A 18 -29.19 -1.25 10.14
N LEU A 19 -28.99 -2.57 10.18
CA LEU A 19 -29.24 -3.39 11.35
C LEU A 19 -27.96 -3.44 12.19
N GLN A 20 -28.00 -2.85 13.37
CA GLN A 20 -26.93 -2.97 14.36
C GLN A 20 -27.25 -4.15 15.28
N ASN A 21 -26.46 -5.22 15.18
CA ASN A 21 -26.57 -6.40 16.02
C ASN A 21 -26.11 -6.10 17.47
N PRO A 22 -26.76 -6.70 18.48
CA PRO A 22 -26.43 -6.47 19.88
C PRO A 22 -25.04 -7.01 20.21
N ARG A 23 -24.24 -6.23 20.94
CA ARG A 23 -22.93 -6.68 21.45
C ARG A 23 -23.07 -7.45 22.76
N TYR A 24 -24.19 -7.23 23.46
CA TYR A 24 -24.43 -7.64 24.84
C TYR A 24 -23.38 -7.10 25.83
N VAL A 25 -22.69 -6.03 25.41
CA VAL A 25 -21.67 -5.31 26.17
C VAL A 25 -21.81 -3.83 25.82
N GLU A 26 -22.08 -3.01 26.83
CA GLU A 26 -22.18 -1.56 26.71
C GLU A 26 -20.81 -0.94 26.39
N MET A 27 -20.68 -0.32 25.21
CA MET A 27 -19.41 0.18 24.70
C MET A 27 -18.77 1.26 25.58
N GLU A 28 -19.60 2.14 26.16
CA GLU A 28 -19.15 3.24 27.03
C GLU A 28 -18.61 2.76 28.37
N LYS A 29 -19.11 1.63 28.90
CA LYS A 29 -18.68 1.07 30.19
C LYS A 29 -17.52 0.09 30.06
N CYS A 30 -17.40 -0.59 28.92
CA CYS A 30 -16.41 -1.63 28.71
C CYS A 30 -14.99 -1.05 28.62
N ILE A 31 -14.14 -1.38 29.59
CA ILE A 31 -12.70 -1.02 29.62
C ILE A 31 -11.79 -2.10 29.03
N ALA A 32 -12.35 -3.10 28.33
CA ALA A 32 -11.59 -4.16 27.66
C ALA A 32 -10.58 -4.95 28.52
N CYS A 33 -10.78 -5.01 29.84
CA CYS A 33 -9.87 -5.69 30.78
C CYS A 33 -9.73 -7.22 30.62
N GLY A 34 -10.54 -7.89 29.81
CA GLY A 34 -10.44 -9.32 29.52
C GLY A 34 -11.01 -10.30 30.56
N LEU A 35 -11.36 -9.84 31.76
CA LEU A 35 -11.93 -10.70 32.82
C LEU A 35 -13.16 -11.50 32.37
N CYS A 36 -14.01 -10.92 31.51
CA CYS A 36 -15.20 -11.61 31.01
C CYS A 36 -14.87 -12.82 30.12
N SER A 37 -13.80 -12.75 29.32
CA SER A 37 -13.28 -13.85 28.51
C SER A 37 -12.58 -14.89 29.37
N GLU A 38 -11.73 -14.45 30.30
CA GLU A 38 -11.01 -15.33 31.23
C GLU A 38 -11.98 -16.23 32.02
N LYS A 39 -13.08 -15.66 32.51
CA LYS A 39 -14.10 -16.41 33.28
C LYS A 39 -15.13 -17.13 32.40
N CYS A 40 -15.09 -16.98 31.07
CA CYS A 40 -16.00 -17.67 30.17
C CYS A 40 -15.66 -19.17 30.07
N PRO A 41 -16.58 -20.09 30.42
CA PRO A 41 -16.29 -21.52 30.41
C PRO A 41 -16.39 -22.15 29.01
N LYS A 42 -17.09 -21.51 28.06
CA LYS A 42 -17.28 -22.03 26.70
C LYS A 42 -16.03 -21.74 25.86
N LYS A 43 -15.50 -22.78 25.22
CA LYS A 43 -14.45 -22.70 24.18
C LYS A 43 -15.07 -23.01 22.81
N ILE A 44 -14.66 -22.29 21.78
CA ILE A 44 -15.16 -22.34 20.40
C ILE A 44 -13.92 -22.18 19.49
N PRO A 45 -13.85 -22.81 18.30
CA PRO A 45 -12.80 -22.48 17.33
C PRO A 45 -12.71 -20.97 17.09
N ASP A 46 -11.50 -20.43 17.06
CA ASP A 46 -11.27 -19.01 16.80
C ASP A 46 -11.16 -18.74 15.30
N GLU A 47 -12.19 -18.13 14.72
CA GLU A 47 -12.25 -17.84 13.29
C GLU A 47 -11.16 -16.87 12.85
N TYR A 48 -10.72 -15.95 13.72
CA TYR A 48 -9.61 -15.04 13.39
C TYR A 48 -8.26 -15.76 13.31
N ASN A 49 -8.13 -16.88 14.03
CA ASN A 49 -6.94 -17.73 14.01
C ASN A 49 -7.13 -18.99 13.17
N GLU A 50 -8.07 -18.98 12.21
CA GLU A 50 -8.33 -20.11 11.29
C GLU A 50 -8.60 -21.44 12.03
N GLY A 51 -9.21 -21.37 13.21
CA GLY A 51 -9.49 -22.55 14.03
C GLY A 51 -8.27 -23.21 14.71
N LEU A 52 -7.06 -22.69 14.52
CA LEU A 52 -5.81 -23.21 15.09
C LEU A 52 -5.75 -23.10 16.62
N ALA A 53 -6.58 -22.23 17.21
CA ALA A 53 -6.77 -22.14 18.64
C ALA A 53 -8.24 -21.90 19.00
N PRO A 54 -8.65 -22.18 20.25
CA PRO A 54 -9.98 -21.85 20.71
C PRO A 54 -10.07 -20.41 21.23
N ARG A 55 -11.17 -19.71 20.89
CA ARG A 55 -11.62 -18.50 21.57
C ARG A 55 -12.74 -18.79 22.58
N LYS A 56 -13.19 -17.74 23.25
CA LYS A 56 -14.30 -17.75 24.21
C LYS A 56 -15.56 -17.16 23.60
N ALA A 57 -16.73 -17.44 24.20
CA ALA A 57 -17.98 -16.81 23.75
C ALA A 57 -17.97 -15.28 24.02
N ALA A 58 -17.51 -14.86 25.20
CA ALA A 58 -17.18 -13.46 25.48
C ALA A 58 -15.75 -13.20 25.00
N HIS A 59 -15.56 -12.41 23.95
CA HIS A 59 -14.25 -12.24 23.32
C HIS A 59 -14.08 -10.85 22.69
N VAL A 60 -12.83 -10.51 22.37
CA VAL A 60 -12.49 -9.51 21.35
C VAL A 60 -12.03 -10.28 20.12
N GLN A 61 -12.32 -9.79 18.92
CA GLN A 61 -11.98 -10.51 17.68
C GLN A 61 -10.47 -10.74 17.55
N TYR A 62 -9.67 -9.74 17.93
CA TYR A 62 -8.21 -9.83 18.04
C TYR A 62 -7.68 -8.72 18.95
N ALA A 63 -6.40 -8.81 19.35
CA ALA A 63 -5.81 -7.94 20.38
C ALA A 63 -5.79 -6.43 20.02
N GLN A 64 -5.78 -6.08 18.73
CA GLN A 64 -5.78 -4.70 18.24
C GLN A 64 -7.10 -4.33 17.54
N ALA A 65 -8.20 -5.01 17.85
CA ALA A 65 -9.51 -4.70 17.30
C ALA A 65 -9.90 -3.24 17.59
N VAL A 66 -10.51 -2.56 16.61
CA VAL A 66 -11.03 -1.20 16.77
C VAL A 66 -12.53 -1.18 16.44
N PRO A 67 -13.41 -0.76 17.38
CA PRO A 67 -13.10 -0.39 18.76
C PRO A 67 -12.69 -1.63 19.58
N LEU A 68 -11.71 -1.47 20.49
CA LEU A 68 -11.28 -2.56 21.37
C LEU A 68 -12.32 -2.78 22.47
N LYS A 69 -13.37 -3.53 22.15
CA LYS A 69 -14.51 -3.79 23.04
C LYS A 69 -14.95 -5.23 22.90
N TYR A 70 -15.23 -5.86 24.04
CA TYR A 70 -15.72 -7.24 24.06
C TYR A 70 -17.11 -7.34 23.43
N VAL A 71 -17.40 -8.51 22.87
CA VAL A 71 -18.70 -8.94 22.38
C VAL A 71 -19.01 -10.33 22.94
N ILE A 72 -20.28 -10.61 23.18
CA ILE A 72 -20.74 -11.96 23.55
C ILE A 72 -21.37 -12.60 22.32
N ASP A 73 -20.76 -13.67 21.83
CA ASP A 73 -21.31 -14.53 20.80
C ASP A 73 -22.57 -15.23 21.34
N SER A 74 -23.75 -14.77 20.93
CA SER A 74 -25.03 -15.29 21.42
C SER A 74 -25.31 -16.72 20.97
N GLU A 75 -24.81 -17.13 19.80
CA GLU A 75 -25.05 -18.47 19.26
C GLU A 75 -24.37 -19.53 20.12
N ASN A 76 -23.19 -19.22 20.66
CA ASN A 76 -22.39 -20.15 21.45
C ASN A 76 -22.44 -19.93 22.97
N CYS A 77 -22.97 -18.81 23.44
CA CYS A 77 -22.99 -18.47 24.87
C CYS A 77 -23.97 -19.33 25.68
N LEU A 78 -23.50 -19.90 26.80
CA LEU A 78 -24.31 -20.73 27.69
C LEU A 78 -25.48 -19.99 28.37
N TYR A 79 -25.42 -18.65 28.47
CA TYR A 79 -26.56 -17.86 28.94
C TYR A 79 -27.72 -17.93 27.93
N PHE A 80 -27.46 -17.62 26.67
CA PHE A 80 -28.49 -17.62 25.63
C PHE A 80 -28.94 -19.04 25.27
N GLN A 81 -28.05 -20.03 25.32
CA GLN A 81 -28.40 -21.43 25.05
C GLN A 81 -29.17 -22.12 26.19
N LYS A 82 -28.85 -21.82 27.46
CA LYS A 82 -29.32 -22.61 28.62
C LYS A 82 -29.88 -21.79 29.79
N GLY A 83 -29.82 -20.46 29.73
CA GLY A 83 -30.41 -19.54 30.72
C GLY A 83 -29.70 -19.41 32.07
N LYS A 84 -28.48 -19.96 32.26
CA LYS A 84 -27.88 -20.10 33.60
C LYS A 84 -26.50 -19.44 33.83
N CYS A 85 -25.71 -19.19 32.80
CA CYS A 85 -24.32 -18.74 32.97
C CYS A 85 -24.20 -17.20 32.95
N ARG A 86 -23.93 -16.56 34.10
CA ARG A 86 -23.76 -15.10 34.22
C ARG A 86 -22.37 -14.67 34.72
N LEU A 87 -21.34 -15.49 34.47
CA LEU A 87 -19.99 -15.23 34.97
C LEU A 87 -19.37 -13.93 34.41
N CYS A 88 -19.54 -13.66 33.11
CA CYS A 88 -19.03 -12.43 32.51
C CYS A 88 -19.64 -11.17 33.12
N GLU A 89 -20.94 -11.18 33.44
CA GLU A 89 -21.64 -10.10 34.16
C GLU A 89 -21.11 -9.97 35.59
N LYS A 90 -21.05 -11.08 36.34
CA LYS A 90 -20.60 -11.10 37.75
C LYS A 90 -19.19 -10.55 37.96
N PHE A 91 -18.26 -10.84 37.04
CA PHE A 91 -16.85 -10.47 37.18
C PHE A 91 -16.48 -9.19 36.41
N CYS A 92 -17.43 -8.53 35.74
CA CYS A 92 -17.16 -7.26 35.07
C CYS A 92 -17.09 -6.12 36.10
N PRO A 93 -15.93 -5.46 36.31
CA PRO A 93 -15.79 -4.41 37.32
C PRO A 93 -16.67 -3.19 37.04
N ASN A 94 -16.88 -2.88 35.76
CA ASN A 94 -17.65 -1.72 35.31
C ASN A 94 -19.10 -2.05 34.94
N GLN A 95 -19.55 -3.28 35.21
CA GLN A 95 -20.92 -3.73 34.92
C GLN A 95 -21.35 -3.42 33.47
N ALA A 96 -20.44 -3.69 32.53
CA ALA A 96 -20.65 -3.40 31.11
C ALA A 96 -21.45 -4.49 30.38
N VAL A 97 -21.55 -5.70 30.92
CA VAL A 97 -22.30 -6.80 30.28
C VAL A 97 -23.80 -6.51 30.40
N ASN A 98 -24.50 -6.56 29.26
CA ASN A 98 -25.94 -6.37 29.19
C ASN A 98 -26.56 -7.44 28.27
N PHE A 99 -27.10 -8.50 28.87
CA PHE A 99 -27.74 -9.58 28.12
C PHE A 99 -29.08 -9.20 27.47
N GLU A 100 -29.65 -8.05 27.82
CA GLU A 100 -30.92 -7.56 27.31
C GLU A 100 -30.74 -6.66 26.07
N ASP A 101 -29.50 -6.40 25.65
CA ASP A 101 -29.19 -5.64 24.44
C ASP A 101 -29.91 -6.24 23.22
N GLN A 102 -30.61 -5.38 22.46
CA GLN A 102 -31.44 -5.79 21.31
C GLN A 102 -30.88 -5.23 20.01
N PRO A 103 -31.14 -5.88 18.87
CA PRO A 103 -30.85 -5.32 17.57
C PRO A 103 -31.51 -3.94 17.39
N LYS A 104 -30.79 -3.01 16.77
CA LYS A 104 -31.29 -1.64 16.49
C LYS A 104 -31.34 -1.41 14.98
N GLU A 105 -32.49 -0.99 14.49
CA GLU A 105 -32.64 -0.51 13.12
C GLU A 105 -32.34 0.98 13.06
N LEU A 106 -31.41 1.36 12.19
CA LEU A 106 -30.99 2.75 11.97
C LEU A 106 -31.30 3.12 10.53
N SER A 107 -32.05 4.21 10.33
CA SER A 107 -32.19 4.86 9.03
C SER A 107 -31.18 6.00 8.91
N LEU A 108 -30.35 5.97 7.89
CA LEU A 108 -29.36 7.02 7.59
C LEU A 108 -29.63 7.61 6.21
N ARG A 109 -29.49 8.94 6.12
CA ARG A 109 -29.50 9.65 4.83
C ARG A 109 -28.07 9.92 4.40
N VAL A 110 -27.71 9.44 3.22
CA VAL A 110 -26.35 9.55 2.68
C VAL A 110 -26.40 9.97 1.21
N GLY A 111 -25.42 10.74 0.75
CA GLY A 111 -25.38 11.18 -0.65
C GLY A 111 -24.68 10.20 -1.59
N SER A 112 -23.77 9.38 -1.06
CA SER A 112 -22.98 8.38 -1.80
C SER A 112 -22.74 7.15 -0.92
N ILE A 113 -22.56 5.97 -1.53
CA ILE A 113 -22.28 4.70 -0.83
C ILE A 113 -21.02 4.06 -1.44
N ILE A 114 -20.11 3.56 -0.61
CA ILE A 114 -18.90 2.85 -1.05
C ILE A 114 -18.92 1.44 -0.47
N PHE A 115 -18.86 0.42 -1.33
CA PHE A 115 -18.73 -0.99 -0.95
C PHE A 115 -17.25 -1.39 -0.81
N SER A 116 -16.89 -1.94 0.35
CA SER A 116 -15.53 -2.36 0.68
C SER A 116 -15.50 -3.62 1.55
N SER A 117 -16.44 -4.55 1.33
CA SER A 117 -16.60 -5.79 2.13
C SER A 117 -15.45 -6.78 1.98
N GLY A 118 -14.53 -6.58 1.03
CA GLY A 118 -13.32 -7.39 0.89
C GLY A 118 -13.57 -8.66 0.09
N PHE A 119 -13.03 -9.78 0.60
CA PHE A 119 -13.07 -11.10 -0.04
C PHE A 119 -13.12 -12.19 1.05
N GLN A 120 -13.37 -13.43 0.66
CA GLN A 120 -13.09 -14.63 1.46
C GLN A 120 -12.01 -15.47 0.77
N CYS A 121 -11.23 -16.21 1.57
CA CYS A 121 -10.28 -17.15 1.01
C CYS A 121 -11.02 -18.37 0.46
N PHE A 122 -10.52 -18.92 -0.63
CA PHE A 122 -11.01 -20.16 -1.19
C PHE A 122 -10.82 -21.31 -0.18
N ASP A 123 -11.84 -22.15 -0.01
CA ASP A 123 -11.82 -23.33 0.86
C ASP A 123 -11.29 -24.57 0.12
N PRO A 124 -10.08 -25.07 0.44
CA PRO A 124 -9.48 -26.20 -0.25
C PRO A 124 -9.98 -27.58 0.21
N THR A 125 -10.98 -27.66 1.11
CA THR A 125 -11.62 -28.94 1.46
C THR A 125 -12.25 -29.63 0.25
N LEU A 126 -12.56 -28.89 -0.81
CA LEU A 126 -13.05 -29.41 -2.09
C LEU A 126 -12.00 -30.26 -2.85
N TYR A 127 -10.71 -30.14 -2.51
CA TYR A 127 -9.62 -30.85 -3.17
C TYR A 127 -9.17 -32.07 -2.36
N ASP A 128 -9.80 -33.23 -2.59
CA ASP A 128 -9.40 -34.50 -1.97
C ASP A 128 -7.90 -34.83 -2.21
N ALA A 129 -7.39 -34.46 -3.38
CA ALA A 129 -6.03 -34.72 -3.82
C ALA A 129 -4.97 -33.95 -3.03
N TYR A 130 -5.30 -32.81 -2.41
CA TYR A 130 -4.35 -32.06 -1.58
C TYR A 130 -4.37 -32.47 -0.12
N ALA A 131 -5.25 -33.40 0.28
CA ALA A 131 -5.32 -33.98 1.61
C ALA A 131 -5.49 -32.98 2.78
N TYR A 132 -5.88 -31.73 2.50
CA TYR A 132 -6.07 -30.65 3.48
C TYR A 132 -6.97 -31.07 4.66
N ALA A 133 -8.15 -31.61 4.38
CA ALA A 133 -9.09 -32.04 5.42
C ALA A 133 -8.62 -33.25 6.25
N ARG A 134 -7.62 -34.00 5.76
CA ARG A 134 -7.17 -35.28 6.35
C ARG A 134 -5.83 -35.16 7.07
N MET A 135 -5.00 -34.19 6.70
CA MET A 135 -3.61 -34.09 7.17
C MET A 135 -3.35 -32.74 7.85
N PRO A 136 -3.05 -32.71 9.16
CA PRO A 136 -2.85 -31.47 9.91
C PRO A 136 -1.62 -30.65 9.47
N ASN A 137 -0.66 -31.27 8.77
CA ASN A 137 0.52 -30.59 8.23
C ASN A 137 0.31 -30.04 6.80
N VAL A 138 -0.91 -30.15 6.25
CA VAL A 138 -1.32 -29.41 5.07
C VAL A 138 -2.15 -28.23 5.56
N VAL A 139 -1.62 -27.02 5.39
CA VAL A 139 -2.25 -25.78 5.86
C VAL A 139 -2.53 -24.84 4.70
N THR A 140 -3.47 -23.93 4.85
CA THR A 140 -3.64 -22.80 3.94
C THR A 140 -2.58 -21.73 4.20
N ALA A 141 -2.36 -20.86 3.22
CA ALA A 141 -1.50 -19.68 3.41
C ALA A 141 -2.01 -18.77 4.56
N MET A 142 -3.34 -18.64 4.75
CA MET A 142 -3.89 -17.88 5.86
C MET A 142 -3.61 -18.53 7.21
N GLU A 143 -3.76 -19.85 7.33
CA GLU A 143 -3.37 -20.58 8.53
C GLU A 143 -1.87 -20.39 8.80
N PHE A 144 -1.02 -20.48 7.79
CA PHE A 144 0.41 -20.24 7.90
C PHE A 144 0.76 -18.83 8.38
N GLU A 145 0.06 -17.81 7.87
CA GLU A 145 0.16 -16.43 8.36
C GLU A 145 -0.22 -16.33 9.84
N ARG A 146 -1.26 -17.06 10.29
CA ARG A 146 -1.63 -17.13 11.71
C ARG A 146 -0.61 -17.90 12.54
N LEU A 147 0.01 -18.95 12.03
CA LEU A 147 1.12 -19.66 12.70
C LEU A 147 2.26 -18.68 13.04
N LEU A 148 2.68 -17.88 12.06
CA LEU A 148 3.81 -16.96 12.18
C LEU A 148 3.46 -15.57 12.73
N ALA A 149 2.17 -15.26 12.92
CA ALA A 149 1.78 -14.00 13.53
C ALA A 149 2.21 -13.93 15.00
N ALA A 150 2.82 -12.81 15.40
CA ALA A 150 3.12 -12.52 16.80
C ALA A 150 1.86 -12.49 17.70
N SER A 151 0.70 -12.13 17.12
CA SER A 151 -0.62 -12.19 17.78
C SER A 151 -1.37 -13.51 17.53
N GLY A 152 -0.72 -14.46 16.86
CA GLY A 152 -1.25 -15.76 16.52
C GLY A 152 -1.10 -16.77 17.66
N PRO A 153 -1.70 -17.96 17.50
CA PRO A 153 -1.76 -18.98 18.54
C PRO A 153 -0.39 -19.53 18.95
N PHE A 154 0.59 -19.48 18.05
CA PHE A 154 1.96 -19.95 18.30
C PHE A 154 2.95 -18.80 18.52
N MET A 155 2.45 -17.57 18.71
CA MET A 155 3.26 -16.38 19.04
C MET A 155 4.42 -16.11 18.08
N GLY A 156 4.28 -16.52 16.81
CA GLY A 156 5.31 -16.35 15.77
C GLY A 156 6.35 -17.46 15.68
N HIS A 157 6.20 -18.55 16.44
CA HIS A 157 7.06 -19.72 16.30
C HIS A 157 6.62 -20.59 15.11
N LEU A 158 7.56 -20.89 14.22
CA LEU A 158 7.34 -21.79 13.08
C LEU A 158 7.19 -23.23 13.57
N VAL A 159 5.97 -23.78 13.44
CA VAL A 159 5.66 -25.12 13.94
C VAL A 159 4.75 -25.90 12.98
N ARG A 160 4.83 -27.22 13.05
CA ARG A 160 3.88 -28.16 12.45
C ARG A 160 2.63 -28.29 13.33
N PRO A 161 1.41 -28.15 12.80
CA PRO A 161 0.20 -28.27 13.63
C PRO A 161 -0.02 -29.67 14.24
N SER A 162 0.56 -30.73 13.66
CA SER A 162 0.43 -32.11 14.18
C SER A 162 1.09 -32.34 15.53
N ASP A 163 2.30 -31.79 15.74
CA ASP A 163 3.16 -32.14 16.86
C ASP A 163 3.91 -30.96 17.49
N ASN A 164 3.68 -29.74 16.99
CA ASN A 164 4.35 -28.50 17.38
C ASN A 164 5.88 -28.52 17.22
N MET A 165 6.42 -29.42 16.40
CA MET A 165 7.84 -29.42 16.04
C MET A 165 8.11 -28.43 14.90
N GLU A 166 9.34 -27.93 14.83
CA GLU A 166 9.78 -27.02 13.76
C GLU A 166 9.99 -27.81 12.45
N PRO A 167 9.36 -27.42 11.32
CA PRO A 167 9.54 -28.07 10.03
C PRO A 167 10.91 -27.75 9.44
N LYS A 168 11.60 -28.76 8.88
CA LYS A 168 12.88 -28.60 8.18
C LYS A 168 12.71 -28.39 6.68
N LYS A 169 11.58 -28.81 6.12
CA LYS A 169 11.31 -28.71 4.68
C LYS A 169 9.84 -28.36 4.41
N ILE A 170 9.60 -27.26 3.70
CA ILE A 170 8.26 -26.70 3.45
C ILE A 170 8.00 -26.51 1.95
N ALA A 171 6.82 -26.91 1.49
CA ALA A 171 6.35 -26.68 0.12
C ALA A 171 5.20 -25.67 0.06
N TRP A 172 5.23 -24.74 -0.89
CA TRP A 172 4.10 -23.88 -1.23
C TRP A 172 3.50 -24.27 -2.57
N LEU A 173 2.19 -24.53 -2.61
CA LEU A 173 1.48 -24.91 -3.83
C LEU A 173 0.68 -23.73 -4.38
N GLN A 174 1.06 -23.24 -5.56
CA GLN A 174 0.41 -22.10 -6.18
C GLN A 174 -0.90 -22.45 -6.89
N CYS A 175 -1.76 -21.45 -7.03
CA CYS A 175 -3.02 -21.50 -7.81
C CYS A 175 -4.07 -22.48 -7.24
N VAL A 176 -4.12 -22.66 -5.91
CA VAL A 176 -5.17 -23.44 -5.26
C VAL A 176 -6.46 -22.61 -5.27
N GLY A 177 -7.52 -23.09 -5.91
CA GLY A 177 -8.78 -22.33 -6.06
C GLY A 177 -8.71 -21.13 -7.02
N SER A 178 -7.74 -21.11 -7.94
CA SER A 178 -7.59 -20.07 -8.97
C SER A 178 -7.03 -20.65 -10.25
N ARG A 179 -7.41 -20.08 -11.40
CA ARG A 179 -7.06 -20.63 -12.72
C ARG A 179 -7.52 -22.09 -12.85
N ASP A 180 -8.68 -22.41 -12.27
CA ASP A 180 -9.27 -23.75 -12.21
C ASP A 180 -10.77 -23.70 -12.49
N LEU A 181 -11.15 -24.13 -13.69
CA LEU A 181 -12.55 -24.22 -14.09
C LEU A 181 -13.21 -25.56 -13.69
N ASN A 182 -12.41 -26.58 -13.40
CA ASN A 182 -12.93 -27.93 -13.23
C ASN A 182 -13.50 -28.15 -11.83
N HIS A 183 -12.89 -27.53 -10.80
CA HIS A 183 -13.27 -27.77 -9.41
C HIS A 183 -14.08 -26.63 -8.79
N CYS A 184 -13.83 -25.39 -9.19
CA CYS A 184 -14.45 -24.22 -8.56
C CYS A 184 -14.93 -23.13 -9.53
N ASP A 185 -14.83 -23.34 -10.85
CA ASP A 185 -15.22 -22.36 -11.89
C ASP A 185 -14.49 -21.00 -11.77
N HIS A 186 -13.30 -20.99 -11.15
CA HIS A 186 -12.48 -19.78 -11.00
C HIS A 186 -11.47 -19.68 -12.14
N GLY A 187 -11.92 -19.18 -13.29
CA GLY A 187 -11.07 -18.95 -14.46
C GLY A 187 -10.04 -17.84 -14.30
N TYR A 188 -10.14 -17.02 -13.25
CA TYR A 188 -9.28 -15.86 -13.00
C TYR A 188 -8.07 -16.21 -12.12
N CYS A 189 -7.09 -15.30 -12.10
CA CYS A 189 -5.94 -15.35 -11.21
C CYS A 189 -6.16 -14.50 -9.96
N SER A 190 -5.83 -15.03 -8.78
CA SER A 190 -5.98 -14.29 -7.51
C SER A 190 -4.94 -13.18 -7.27
N SER A 191 -4.08 -12.88 -8.25
CA SER A 191 -3.11 -11.76 -8.30
C SER A 191 -2.02 -11.71 -7.21
N VAL A 192 -2.27 -12.18 -5.99
CA VAL A 192 -1.40 -11.99 -4.83
C VAL A 192 -0.67 -13.25 -4.38
N CYS A 193 -1.15 -14.43 -4.78
CA CYS A 193 -0.70 -15.71 -4.24
C CYS A 193 0.77 -16.02 -4.47
N CYS A 194 1.32 -15.69 -5.64
CA CYS A 194 2.75 -15.81 -5.86
C CYS A 194 3.58 -14.97 -4.88
N MET A 195 3.10 -13.78 -4.53
CA MET A 195 3.88 -12.84 -3.72
C MET A 195 3.79 -13.13 -2.23
N TYR A 196 2.61 -13.48 -1.70
CA TYR A 196 2.55 -13.87 -0.29
C TYR A 196 3.30 -15.19 -0.06
N ALA A 197 3.32 -16.13 -1.01
CA ALA A 197 4.06 -17.38 -0.86
C ALA A 197 5.58 -17.14 -0.85
N ILE A 198 6.09 -16.25 -1.71
CA ILE A 198 7.49 -15.81 -1.67
C ILE A 198 7.80 -15.15 -0.32
N LYS A 199 6.91 -14.29 0.16
CA LYS A 199 7.05 -13.61 1.45
C LYS A 199 7.07 -14.61 2.61
N GLU A 200 6.12 -15.52 2.66
CA GLU A 200 6.04 -16.59 3.66
C GLU A 200 7.28 -17.48 3.65
N ALA A 201 7.80 -17.84 2.47
CA ALA A 201 9.01 -18.66 2.36
C ALA A 201 10.26 -17.95 2.90
N ILE A 202 10.37 -16.63 2.71
CA ILE A 202 11.45 -15.81 3.31
C ILE A 202 11.25 -15.71 4.82
N ILE A 203 10.04 -15.35 5.28
CA ILE A 203 9.74 -15.20 6.72
C ILE A 203 9.93 -16.54 7.45
N ALA A 204 9.59 -17.68 6.84
CA ALA A 204 9.86 -19.00 7.41
C ALA A 204 11.35 -19.20 7.69
N LYS A 205 12.23 -18.78 6.77
CA LYS A 205 13.69 -18.80 6.99
C LYS A 205 14.14 -17.83 8.09
N GLU A 206 13.53 -16.66 8.19
CA GLU A 206 13.84 -15.67 9.22
C GLU A 206 13.38 -16.09 10.63
N HIS A 207 12.29 -16.84 10.73
CA HIS A 207 11.70 -17.31 11.98
C HIS A 207 12.22 -18.68 12.44
N SER A 208 12.92 -19.40 11.57
CA SER A 208 13.49 -20.71 11.87
C SER A 208 14.84 -20.59 12.57
N LYS A 209 15.08 -21.41 13.60
CA LYS A 209 16.38 -21.45 14.31
C LYS A 209 17.44 -22.18 13.48
N ASP A 210 17.01 -23.21 12.76
CA ASP A 210 17.84 -24.02 11.89
C ASP A 210 17.53 -23.71 10.42
N PRO A 211 18.44 -23.99 9.46
CA PRO A 211 18.14 -23.83 8.05
C PRO A 211 16.92 -24.66 7.60
N VAL A 212 15.93 -24.00 6.97
CA VAL A 212 14.74 -24.62 6.40
C VAL A 212 14.80 -24.63 4.86
N ASP A 213 14.52 -25.78 4.25
CA ASP A 213 14.41 -25.93 2.79
C ASP A 213 13.01 -25.52 2.32
N CYS A 214 12.92 -24.40 1.61
CA CYS A 214 11.66 -23.84 1.11
C CYS A 214 11.55 -24.07 -0.40
N THR A 215 10.45 -24.67 -0.84
CA THR A 215 10.15 -24.90 -2.26
C THR A 215 8.80 -24.32 -2.65
N VAL A 216 8.75 -23.51 -3.72
CA VAL A 216 7.52 -22.96 -4.29
C VAL A 216 7.23 -23.65 -5.62
N PHE A 217 6.10 -24.35 -5.70
CA PHE A 217 5.61 -25.04 -6.91
C PHE A 217 4.62 -24.18 -7.68
N PHE A 218 4.91 -23.86 -8.93
CA PHE A 218 4.16 -22.85 -9.69
C PHE A 218 3.94 -23.19 -11.17
N MET A 219 3.03 -22.45 -11.82
CA MET A 219 2.85 -22.45 -13.28
C MET A 219 3.56 -21.26 -13.95
N ASP A 220 3.24 -20.05 -13.47
CA ASP A 220 3.86 -18.78 -13.84
C ASP A 220 4.11 -17.95 -12.56
N ILE A 221 5.27 -17.31 -12.41
CA ILE A 221 5.48 -16.35 -11.31
C ILE A 221 5.00 -14.96 -11.72
N ARG A 222 3.97 -14.46 -11.00
CA ARG A 222 3.29 -13.19 -11.28
C ARG A 222 3.71 -12.04 -10.35
N SER A 223 5.00 -11.76 -10.28
CA SER A 223 5.60 -10.63 -9.55
C SER A 223 5.51 -9.29 -10.33
N HIS A 224 4.29 -8.81 -10.54
CA HIS A 224 3.99 -7.68 -11.44
C HIS A 224 3.95 -6.29 -10.76
N GLY A 225 3.91 -6.23 -9.43
CA GLY A 225 3.94 -4.98 -8.66
C GLY A 225 5.31 -4.30 -8.67
N LYS A 226 5.35 -3.04 -8.22
CA LYS A 226 6.60 -2.28 -8.03
C LYS A 226 7.50 -3.05 -7.04
N ASP A 227 8.76 -3.23 -7.42
CA ASP A 227 9.79 -3.98 -6.67
C ASP A 227 9.52 -5.49 -6.44
N PHE A 228 8.40 -6.04 -6.94
CA PHE A 228 8.06 -7.45 -6.73
C PHE A 228 9.03 -8.40 -7.43
N GLU A 229 9.53 -8.04 -8.61
CA GLU A 229 10.54 -8.85 -9.32
C GLU A 229 11.86 -8.90 -8.57
N ARG A 230 12.30 -7.77 -8.00
CA ARG A 230 13.50 -7.71 -7.17
C ARG A 230 13.34 -8.59 -5.93
N TYR A 231 12.17 -8.55 -5.29
CA TYR A 231 11.85 -9.40 -4.15
C TYR A 231 11.89 -10.90 -4.51
N TYR A 232 11.35 -11.27 -5.68
CA TYR A 232 11.44 -12.63 -6.21
C TYR A 232 12.89 -13.07 -6.50
N ASN A 233 13.71 -12.19 -7.08
CA ASN A 233 15.12 -12.50 -7.35
C ASN A 233 15.91 -12.67 -6.04
N LYS A 234 15.67 -11.81 -5.05
CA LYS A 234 16.27 -11.94 -3.70
C LYS A 234 15.91 -13.28 -3.06
N ALA A 235 14.66 -13.71 -3.16
CA ALA A 235 14.20 -15.00 -2.64
C ALA A 235 15.00 -16.18 -3.24
N LYS A 236 15.32 -16.12 -4.54
CA LYS A 236 16.16 -17.13 -5.20
C LYS A 236 17.59 -17.10 -4.70
N GLU A 237 18.17 -15.92 -4.54
CA GLU A 237 19.52 -15.72 -4.02
C GLU A 237 19.66 -16.24 -2.57
N GLU A 238 18.60 -16.14 -1.77
CA GLU A 238 18.50 -16.72 -0.43
C GLU A 238 18.27 -18.25 -0.45
N GLY A 239 18.24 -18.88 -1.61
CA GLY A 239 18.17 -20.33 -1.78
C GLY A 239 16.76 -20.92 -1.68
N ILE A 240 15.70 -20.13 -1.93
CA ILE A 240 14.35 -20.68 -2.10
C ILE A 240 14.25 -21.34 -3.49
N ARG A 241 13.79 -22.60 -3.53
CA ARG A 241 13.64 -23.34 -4.78
C ARG A 241 12.32 -22.98 -5.45
N PHE A 242 12.35 -22.66 -6.74
CA PHE A 242 11.15 -22.40 -7.54
C PHE A 242 11.02 -23.48 -8.62
N ILE A 243 10.04 -24.35 -8.48
CA ILE A 243 9.83 -25.49 -9.37
C ILE A 243 8.58 -25.26 -10.19
N ARG A 244 8.74 -25.21 -11.52
CA ARG A 244 7.62 -25.01 -12.43
C ARG A 244 6.84 -26.31 -12.64
N SER A 245 5.96 -26.61 -11.71
CA SER A 245 5.06 -27.76 -11.76
C SER A 245 3.77 -27.42 -11.01
N ARG A 246 2.60 -27.65 -11.63
CA ARG A 246 1.32 -27.63 -10.90
C ARG A 246 1.15 -29.00 -10.25
N ILE A 247 1.20 -29.02 -8.92
CA ILE A 247 1.09 -30.27 -8.17
C ILE A 247 -0.31 -30.86 -8.32
N HIS A 248 -0.36 -32.15 -8.60
CA HIS A 248 -1.58 -32.92 -8.75
C HIS A 248 -2.12 -33.39 -7.40
N SER A 249 -1.28 -34.03 -6.58
CA SER A 249 -1.65 -34.60 -5.29
C SER A 249 -0.57 -34.39 -4.23
N VAL A 250 -0.99 -34.46 -2.96
CA VAL A 250 -0.15 -34.57 -1.78
C VAL A 250 -0.51 -35.89 -1.10
N ASP A 251 0.45 -36.80 -1.04
CA ASP A 251 0.25 -38.16 -0.51
C ASP A 251 0.94 -38.29 0.85
N PRO A 252 0.35 -39.02 1.82
CA PRO A 252 1.01 -39.27 3.10
C PRO A 252 2.24 -40.16 2.90
N ASP A 253 3.33 -39.85 3.60
CA ASP A 253 4.43 -40.79 3.75
C ASP A 253 4.08 -41.80 4.87
N GLU A 254 3.82 -43.05 4.48
CA GLU A 254 3.49 -44.12 5.42
C GLU A 254 4.66 -44.53 6.33
N GLU A 255 5.91 -44.16 5.98
CA GLU A 255 7.13 -44.56 6.71
C GLU A 255 7.70 -43.45 7.60
N GLU A 256 7.70 -42.18 7.14
CA GLU A 256 8.39 -41.07 7.83
C GLU A 256 7.47 -39.99 8.44
N SER A 257 6.13 -40.18 8.42
CA SER A 257 5.16 -39.17 8.90
C SER A 257 5.26 -37.80 8.19
N GLY A 258 5.70 -37.82 6.93
CA GLY A 258 5.84 -36.66 6.04
C GLY A 258 4.77 -36.56 4.95
N LEU A 259 4.97 -35.63 4.02
CA LEU A 259 4.08 -35.30 2.90
C LEU A 259 4.84 -35.47 1.58
N LEU A 260 4.51 -36.51 0.82
CA LEU A 260 5.12 -36.82 -0.46
C LEU A 260 4.47 -36.00 -1.59
N ILE A 261 5.32 -35.36 -2.39
CA ILE A 261 4.91 -34.62 -3.58
C ILE A 261 5.71 -35.14 -4.78
N THR A 262 5.01 -35.74 -5.74
CA THR A 262 5.57 -36.10 -7.04
C THR A 262 5.30 -35.00 -8.06
N TYR A 263 6.34 -34.56 -8.76
CA TYR A 263 6.28 -33.48 -9.73
C TYR A 263 7.18 -33.74 -10.94
N VAL A 264 6.91 -33.01 -12.02
CA VAL A 264 7.72 -33.03 -13.24
C VAL A 264 8.67 -31.83 -13.23
N THR A 265 9.95 -32.08 -13.41
CA THR A 265 10.99 -31.05 -13.59
C THR A 265 10.92 -30.42 -14.98
N GLU A 266 11.60 -29.29 -15.19
CA GLU A 266 11.56 -28.60 -16.49
C GLU A 266 12.12 -29.43 -17.65
N ASP A 267 13.04 -30.36 -17.39
CA ASP A 267 13.60 -31.32 -18.36
C ASP A 267 12.75 -32.60 -18.50
N GLY A 268 11.54 -32.61 -17.93
CA GLY A 268 10.55 -33.69 -18.12
C GLY A 268 10.76 -34.92 -17.23
N ARG A 269 11.69 -34.89 -16.26
CA ARG A 269 11.88 -36.00 -15.31
C ARG A 269 10.87 -35.95 -14.18
N LEU A 270 10.42 -37.13 -13.75
CA LEU A 270 9.65 -37.26 -12.51
C LEU A 270 10.60 -37.20 -11.32
N ALA A 271 10.25 -36.41 -10.32
CA ALA A 271 10.91 -36.31 -9.04
C ALA A 271 9.87 -36.41 -7.92
N THR A 272 10.29 -36.97 -6.78
CA THR A 272 9.46 -37.03 -5.57
C THR A 272 10.28 -36.50 -4.40
N ASP A 273 9.71 -35.53 -3.69
CA ASP A 273 10.27 -34.96 -2.48
C ASP A 273 9.33 -35.22 -1.30
N ASN A 274 9.89 -35.52 -0.12
CA ASN A 274 9.19 -35.55 1.15
C ASN A 274 9.25 -34.16 1.82
N PHE A 275 8.15 -33.70 2.41
CA PHE A 275 8.00 -32.40 3.08
C PHE A 275 7.42 -32.56 4.48
N ASP A 276 7.86 -31.70 5.40
CA ASP A 276 7.36 -31.64 6.78
C ASP A 276 6.04 -30.87 6.89
N LEU A 277 5.86 -29.88 6.02
CA LEU A 277 4.71 -28.99 5.97
C LEU A 277 4.41 -28.58 4.52
N VAL A 278 3.14 -28.55 4.15
CA VAL A 278 2.67 -28.06 2.85
C VAL A 278 1.72 -26.89 3.06
N VAL A 279 1.99 -25.79 2.38
CA VAL A 279 1.20 -24.55 2.41
C VAL A 279 0.45 -24.39 1.08
N LEU A 280 -0.88 -24.44 1.15
CA LEU A 280 -1.77 -24.23 0.02
C LEU A 280 -1.95 -22.73 -0.20
N SER A 281 -1.44 -22.21 -1.31
CA SER A 281 -1.63 -20.80 -1.67
C SER A 281 -3.03 -20.61 -2.28
N VAL A 282 -4.02 -20.52 -1.38
CA VAL A 282 -5.46 -20.37 -1.68
C VAL A 282 -5.83 -19.03 -2.34
N GLY A 283 -6.76 -19.08 -3.28
CA GLY A 283 -7.28 -17.93 -4.00
C GLY A 283 -8.21 -17.03 -3.18
N MET A 284 -8.61 -15.91 -3.79
CA MET A 284 -9.60 -14.97 -3.28
C MET A 284 -10.91 -15.13 -4.05
N GLU A 285 -12.03 -15.17 -3.34
CA GLU A 285 -13.37 -15.21 -3.93
C GLU A 285 -14.33 -14.25 -3.20
N THR A 286 -15.47 -13.97 -3.81
CA THR A 286 -16.48 -13.09 -3.21
C THR A 286 -17.41 -13.91 -2.30
N PRO A 287 -17.64 -13.50 -1.03
CA PRO A 287 -18.57 -14.18 -0.14
C PRO A 287 -19.98 -14.29 -0.73
N LYS A 288 -20.62 -15.45 -0.56
CA LYS A 288 -21.95 -15.71 -1.11
C LYS A 288 -23.00 -14.72 -0.60
N GLU A 289 -22.92 -14.36 0.67
CA GLU A 289 -23.80 -13.38 1.31
C GLU A 289 -23.66 -12.01 0.64
N SER A 290 -22.45 -11.64 0.25
CA SER A 290 -22.19 -10.39 -0.48
C SER A 290 -22.78 -10.45 -1.89
N ILE A 291 -22.61 -11.55 -2.62
CA ILE A 291 -23.20 -11.76 -3.96
C ILE A 291 -24.71 -11.59 -3.91
N ASP A 292 -25.37 -12.24 -2.95
CA ASP A 292 -26.83 -12.20 -2.79
C ASP A 292 -27.32 -10.78 -2.45
N LEU A 293 -26.59 -10.04 -1.61
CA LEU A 293 -26.90 -8.64 -1.30
C LEU A 293 -26.76 -7.71 -2.50
N TYR A 294 -25.68 -7.82 -3.28
CA TYR A 294 -25.48 -6.97 -4.46
C TYR A 294 -26.54 -7.21 -5.52
N ARG A 295 -26.90 -8.48 -5.76
CA ARG A 295 -28.01 -8.83 -6.66
C ARG A 295 -29.34 -8.28 -6.15
N LYS A 296 -29.60 -8.37 -4.84
CA LYS A 296 -30.79 -7.79 -4.20
C LYS A 296 -30.87 -6.27 -4.40
N TRP A 297 -29.73 -5.56 -4.37
CA TRP A 297 -29.67 -4.11 -4.58
C TRP A 297 -29.56 -3.70 -6.06
N GLY A 298 -29.48 -4.67 -6.99
CA GLY A 298 -29.37 -4.39 -8.43
C GLY A 298 -27.97 -3.95 -8.88
N VAL A 299 -26.94 -4.14 -8.06
CA VAL A 299 -25.54 -3.89 -8.42
C VAL A 299 -25.08 -5.02 -9.34
N ALA A 300 -24.61 -4.69 -10.55
CA ALA A 300 -24.17 -5.66 -11.52
C ALA A 300 -22.89 -6.37 -11.06
N LEU A 301 -22.87 -7.69 -11.21
CA LEU A 301 -21.69 -8.53 -11.02
C LEU A 301 -21.26 -9.10 -12.36
N ASN A 302 -19.96 -9.27 -12.54
CA ASN A 302 -19.38 -9.85 -13.74
C ASN A 302 -19.45 -11.39 -13.72
N ALA A 303 -18.93 -12.04 -14.77
CA ALA A 303 -18.95 -13.51 -14.89
C ALA A 303 -18.24 -14.23 -13.73
N ASN A 304 -17.26 -13.58 -13.11
CA ASN A 304 -16.48 -14.08 -11.97
C ASN A 304 -17.09 -13.68 -10.61
N GLN A 305 -18.31 -13.13 -10.58
CA GLN A 305 -19.01 -12.66 -9.38
C GLN A 305 -18.36 -11.50 -8.62
N PHE A 306 -17.46 -10.74 -9.27
CA PHE A 306 -17.00 -9.46 -8.74
C PHE A 306 -17.90 -8.33 -9.20
N ILE A 307 -17.89 -7.18 -8.51
CA ILE A 307 -18.64 -6.00 -8.95
C ILE A 307 -18.13 -5.56 -10.34
N GLU A 308 -19.05 -5.44 -11.30
CA GLU A 308 -18.75 -5.07 -12.68
C GLU A 308 -18.23 -3.63 -12.76
N LYS A 309 -17.21 -3.41 -13.60
CA LYS A 309 -16.58 -2.10 -13.79
C LYS A 309 -15.98 -1.94 -15.19
N SER A 310 -15.84 -0.69 -15.61
CA SER A 310 -15.16 -0.31 -16.86
C SER A 310 -13.67 0.00 -16.60
N SER A 311 -12.83 -0.03 -17.63
CA SER A 311 -11.42 0.39 -17.44
C SER A 311 -11.28 1.90 -17.24
N PHE A 312 -12.30 2.68 -17.60
CA PHE A 312 -12.31 4.13 -17.46
C PHE A 312 -12.90 4.62 -16.14
N ASN A 313 -13.77 3.84 -15.51
CA ASN A 313 -14.39 4.11 -14.21
C ASN A 313 -14.13 2.95 -13.24
N PRO A 314 -12.88 2.78 -12.75
CA PRO A 314 -12.44 1.58 -12.05
C PRO A 314 -13.07 1.38 -10.66
N VAL A 315 -13.76 2.39 -10.13
CA VAL A 315 -14.37 2.39 -8.78
C VAL A 315 -15.88 2.65 -8.78
N GLU A 316 -16.48 2.90 -9.95
CA GLU A 316 -17.92 3.12 -10.07
C GLU A 316 -18.64 1.78 -10.27
N THR A 317 -19.85 1.66 -9.72
CA THR A 317 -20.72 0.50 -9.97
C THR A 317 -21.68 0.77 -11.12
N SER A 318 -22.53 -0.21 -11.47
CA SER A 318 -23.62 -0.03 -12.43
C SER A 318 -24.71 0.96 -11.97
N ILE A 319 -24.69 1.39 -10.71
CA ILE A 319 -25.66 2.33 -10.15
C ILE A 319 -24.95 3.65 -9.81
N PRO A 320 -25.34 4.78 -10.42
CA PRO A 320 -24.77 6.10 -10.09
C PRO A 320 -24.88 6.42 -8.60
N GLY A 321 -23.84 7.01 -8.02
CA GLY A 321 -23.74 7.30 -6.58
C GLY A 321 -23.33 6.11 -5.69
N LEU A 322 -23.27 4.88 -6.24
CA LEU A 322 -22.71 3.70 -5.58
C LEU A 322 -21.34 3.38 -6.18
N TYR A 323 -20.35 3.22 -5.30
CA TYR A 323 -18.95 2.97 -5.65
C TYR A 323 -18.48 1.68 -4.98
N ALA A 324 -17.38 1.12 -5.46
CA ALA A 324 -16.74 -0.05 -4.85
C ALA A 324 -15.21 0.09 -4.87
N CYS A 325 -14.55 -0.56 -3.93
CA CYS A 325 -13.09 -0.59 -3.86
C CYS A 325 -12.56 -1.85 -3.17
N GLY A 326 -11.31 -2.21 -3.47
CA GLY A 326 -10.66 -3.35 -2.84
C GLY A 326 -11.08 -4.68 -3.48
N ALA A 327 -10.86 -5.78 -2.77
CA ALA A 327 -10.95 -7.12 -3.34
C ALA A 327 -12.34 -7.53 -3.88
N ILE A 328 -13.41 -6.79 -3.51
CA ILE A 328 -14.76 -7.03 -4.03
C ILE A 328 -14.92 -6.74 -5.53
N GLN A 329 -14.01 -5.94 -6.09
CA GLN A 329 -13.92 -5.66 -7.53
C GLN A 329 -12.89 -6.56 -8.23
N GLY A 330 -12.49 -7.66 -7.60
CA GLY A 330 -11.51 -8.62 -8.12
C GLY A 330 -10.23 -8.70 -7.28
N PRO A 331 -9.44 -9.78 -7.42
CA PRO A 331 -8.29 -10.05 -6.55
C PRO A 331 -7.15 -9.05 -6.74
N LYS A 332 -6.66 -8.48 -5.64
CA LYS A 332 -5.62 -7.44 -5.63
C LYS A 332 -4.92 -7.33 -4.28
N ASP A 333 -3.77 -6.65 -4.28
CA ASP A 333 -2.97 -6.44 -3.08
C ASP A 333 -3.41 -5.21 -2.25
N ILE A 334 -2.72 -5.02 -1.12
CA ILE A 334 -3.00 -3.91 -0.19
C ILE A 334 -2.76 -2.54 -0.85
N PRO A 335 -1.59 -2.25 -1.48
CA PRO A 335 -1.37 -0.98 -2.17
C PRO A 335 -2.49 -0.63 -3.15
N GLN A 336 -2.90 -1.57 -4.00
CA GLN A 336 -3.96 -1.33 -4.98
C GLN A 336 -5.32 -1.11 -4.30
N SER A 337 -5.63 -1.86 -3.23
CA SER A 337 -6.86 -1.67 -2.45
C SER A 337 -6.93 -0.29 -1.79
N VAL A 338 -5.81 0.22 -1.26
CA VAL A 338 -5.73 1.55 -0.64
C VAL A 338 -5.86 2.67 -1.69
N VAL A 339 -5.27 2.46 -2.88
CA VAL A 339 -5.46 3.36 -4.03
C VAL A 339 -6.94 3.39 -4.43
N GLU A 340 -7.58 2.24 -4.65
CA GLU A 340 -9.01 2.19 -5.02
C GLU A 340 -9.91 2.77 -3.93
N ALA A 341 -9.61 2.59 -2.64
CA ALA A 341 -10.37 3.21 -1.56
C ALA A 341 -10.30 4.74 -1.62
N SER A 342 -9.12 5.30 -1.87
CA SER A 342 -8.93 6.74 -2.05
C SER A 342 -9.61 7.24 -3.33
N ALA A 343 -9.56 6.45 -4.41
CA ALA A 343 -10.23 6.76 -5.67
C ALA A 343 -11.76 6.77 -5.53
N ALA A 344 -12.34 5.77 -4.86
CA ALA A 344 -13.76 5.70 -4.55
C ALA A 344 -14.20 6.88 -3.67
N ALA A 345 -13.35 7.29 -2.71
CA ALA A 345 -13.59 8.49 -1.91
C ALA A 345 -13.59 9.77 -2.78
N CYS A 346 -12.67 9.88 -3.76
CA CYS A 346 -12.66 10.98 -4.73
C CYS A 346 -13.96 11.03 -5.53
N ALA A 347 -14.33 9.90 -6.14
CA ALA A 347 -15.52 9.78 -6.99
C ALA A 347 -16.80 10.08 -6.19
N ALA A 348 -16.90 9.57 -4.96
CA ALA A 348 -18.00 9.85 -4.05
C ALA A 348 -18.05 11.34 -3.63
N ALA A 349 -16.90 11.98 -3.41
CA ALA A 349 -16.82 13.37 -2.99
C ALA A 349 -17.14 14.37 -4.11
N ARG A 350 -16.90 14.02 -5.38
CA ARG A 350 -17.20 14.86 -6.56
C ARG A 350 -18.63 15.38 -6.54
N ASN A 351 -19.61 14.49 -6.36
CA ASN A 351 -21.03 14.85 -6.32
C ASN A 351 -21.45 15.53 -5.00
N LEU A 352 -20.65 15.39 -3.94
CA LEU A 352 -20.91 15.97 -2.63
C LEU A 352 -20.21 17.31 -2.41
N ALA A 353 -19.42 17.79 -3.38
CA ALA A 353 -18.70 19.04 -3.30
C ALA A 353 -19.58 20.25 -2.92
N PRO A 354 -20.83 20.40 -3.44
CA PRO A 354 -21.71 21.50 -3.04
C PRO A 354 -22.14 21.46 -1.57
N ALA A 355 -22.15 20.27 -0.95
CA ALA A 355 -22.51 20.07 0.45
C ALA A 355 -21.29 19.99 1.39
N ARG A 356 -20.07 20.18 0.87
CA ARG A 356 -18.84 20.15 1.65
C ARG A 356 -18.95 21.13 2.82
N ASN A 357 -18.51 20.70 4.00
CA ASN A 357 -18.53 21.45 5.26
C ASN A 357 -19.90 21.71 5.91
N THR A 358 -21.02 21.30 5.30
CA THR A 358 -22.38 21.59 5.83
C THR A 358 -22.76 20.79 7.08
N LEU A 359 -22.10 19.64 7.32
CA LEU A 359 -22.36 18.74 8.46
C LEU A 359 -21.13 18.55 9.37
N ILE A 360 -20.14 19.44 9.29
CA ILE A 360 -18.97 19.38 10.17
C ILE A 360 -19.38 19.60 11.63
N ARG A 361 -18.82 18.79 12.52
CA ARG A 361 -18.86 19.00 13.97
C ARG A 361 -17.46 19.33 14.45
N GLU A 362 -17.29 20.44 15.16
CA GLU A 362 -16.00 20.79 15.75
C GLU A 362 -15.65 19.82 16.90
N LYS A 363 -14.45 19.22 16.85
CA LYS A 363 -13.91 18.43 17.97
C LYS A 363 -13.63 19.40 19.13
N GLN A 364 -14.23 19.15 20.28
CA GLN A 364 -13.90 19.92 21.49
C GLN A 364 -12.53 19.49 21.99
N ILE A 365 -11.52 20.34 21.79
CA ILE A 365 -10.17 20.13 22.31
C ILE A 365 -10.11 20.67 23.75
N PRO A 366 -9.65 19.89 24.74
CA PRO A 366 -9.46 20.39 26.10
C PRO A 366 -8.51 21.59 26.14
N ILE A 367 -8.79 22.55 27.03
CA ILE A 367 -7.90 23.70 27.22
C ILE A 367 -6.51 23.21 27.63
N GLN A 368 -5.49 23.64 26.89
CA GLN A 368 -4.11 23.25 27.16
C GLN A 368 -3.66 23.78 28.53
N ARG A 369 -3.18 22.90 29.40
CA ARG A 369 -2.59 23.25 30.68
C ARG A 369 -1.28 23.99 30.48
N VAL A 370 -1.13 25.12 31.16
CA VAL A 370 0.14 25.86 31.22
C VAL A 370 1.08 25.13 32.17
N VAL A 371 2.17 24.59 31.65
CA VAL A 371 3.18 23.86 32.43
C VAL A 371 4.53 24.60 32.53
N ALA A 372 4.58 25.83 32.02
CA ALA A 372 5.78 26.65 32.08
C ALA A 372 6.14 26.97 33.55
N GLY A 373 7.39 26.72 33.94
CA GLY A 373 7.84 26.91 35.32
C GLY A 373 7.49 25.78 36.30
N GLU A 374 6.75 24.75 35.87
CA GLU A 374 6.54 23.55 36.69
C GLU A 374 7.79 22.64 36.69
N ARG A 375 8.02 21.93 37.81
CA ARG A 375 9.01 20.84 37.86
C ARG A 375 8.62 19.75 36.84
N PRO A 376 9.56 19.17 36.06
CA PRO A 376 9.25 18.03 35.20
C PRO A 376 8.65 16.86 35.99
N ARG A 377 7.58 16.28 35.46
CA ARG A 377 6.86 15.10 35.96
C ARG A 377 6.61 14.18 34.77
N ILE A 378 7.49 13.19 34.61
CA ILE A 378 7.58 12.35 33.43
C ILE A 378 6.83 11.04 33.66
N GLY A 379 5.94 10.68 32.74
CA GLY A 379 5.42 9.32 32.63
C GLY A 379 6.17 8.55 31.54
N VAL A 380 6.74 7.39 31.89
CA VAL A 380 7.41 6.50 30.93
C VAL A 380 6.54 5.30 30.63
N PHE A 381 6.29 4.99 29.36
CA PHE A 381 5.50 3.83 28.95
C PHE A 381 6.34 2.92 28.07
N VAL A 382 6.67 1.73 28.56
CA VAL A 382 7.50 0.74 27.85
C VAL A 382 6.60 -0.29 27.18
N CYS A 383 6.81 -0.51 25.88
CA CYS A 383 5.96 -1.34 25.04
C CYS A 383 6.60 -2.70 24.74
N ASP A 384 5.84 -3.79 24.84
CA ASP A 384 6.29 -5.13 24.43
C ASP A 384 6.22 -5.31 22.91
N CYS A 385 5.22 -4.69 22.28
CA CYS A 385 4.89 -4.86 20.87
C CYS A 385 4.71 -6.35 20.48
N GLY A 386 4.08 -7.13 21.36
CA GLY A 386 4.04 -8.59 21.27
C GLY A 386 5.44 -9.17 21.49
N ILE A 387 5.89 -10.05 20.60
CA ILE A 387 7.26 -10.58 20.64
C ILE A 387 8.29 -9.67 19.94
N ASN A 388 7.86 -8.59 19.27
CA ASN A 388 8.78 -7.76 18.48
C ASN A 388 9.81 -7.04 19.33
N ILE A 389 9.45 -6.60 20.54
CA ILE A 389 10.39 -6.03 21.52
C ILE A 389 10.64 -7.05 22.63
N ALA A 390 9.58 -7.56 23.26
CA ALA A 390 9.70 -8.47 24.40
C ALA A 390 10.33 -9.84 24.08
N GLY A 391 10.40 -10.23 22.79
CA GLY A 391 11.11 -11.44 22.37
C GLY A 391 12.64 -11.33 22.44
N VAL A 392 13.18 -10.10 22.56
CA VAL A 392 14.63 -9.84 22.59
C VAL A 392 15.01 -9.00 23.81
N VAL A 393 14.33 -7.86 24.01
CA VAL A 393 14.56 -6.95 25.12
C VAL A 393 13.77 -7.41 26.34
N ARG A 394 14.41 -7.49 27.51
CA ARG A 394 13.73 -7.80 28.78
C ARG A 394 12.97 -6.57 29.28
N VAL A 395 11.80 -6.31 28.69
CA VAL A 395 10.98 -5.12 28.93
C VAL A 395 10.71 -4.83 30.42
N PRO A 396 10.38 -5.82 31.29
CA PRO A 396 10.20 -5.56 32.71
C PRO A 396 11.43 -4.95 33.39
N GLU A 397 12.65 -5.32 32.97
CA GLU A 397 13.87 -4.71 33.51
C GLU A 397 14.06 -3.27 33.05
N VAL A 398 13.66 -2.95 31.82
CA VAL A 398 13.71 -1.58 31.27
C VAL A 398 12.71 -0.70 32.01
N ALA A 399 11.51 -1.21 32.28
CA ALA A 399 10.49 -0.51 33.06
C ALA A 399 10.95 -0.27 34.50
N GLU A 400 11.55 -1.26 35.17
CA GLU A 400 12.08 -1.08 36.52
C GLU A 400 13.23 -0.09 36.56
N TYR A 401 14.13 -0.15 35.57
CA TYR A 401 15.20 0.84 35.42
C TYR A 401 14.66 2.26 35.23
N ALA A 402 13.64 2.45 34.40
CA ALA A 402 13.04 3.76 34.13
C ALA A 402 12.50 4.44 35.40
N LYS A 403 12.02 3.67 36.39
CA LYS A 403 11.56 4.21 37.69
C LYS A 403 12.66 4.90 38.49
N THR A 404 13.92 4.53 38.23
CA THR A 404 15.08 5.10 38.95
C THR A 404 15.55 6.43 38.37
N LEU A 405 15.06 6.82 37.19
CA LEU A 405 15.52 8.00 36.49
C LEU A 405 14.96 9.31 37.09
N PRO A 406 15.71 10.42 37.05
CA PRO A 406 15.25 11.70 37.56
C PRO A 406 13.92 12.16 36.95
N TYR A 407 13.05 12.73 37.77
CA TYR A 407 11.75 13.30 37.37
C TYR A 407 10.71 12.30 36.84
N VAL A 408 11.00 11.00 36.83
CA VAL A 408 10.03 9.95 36.48
C VAL A 408 9.07 9.73 37.66
N GLU A 409 7.79 10.00 37.44
CA GLU A 409 6.73 9.91 38.46
C GLU A 409 5.84 8.68 38.25
N TYR A 410 5.81 8.14 37.03
CA TYR A 410 5.03 6.96 36.67
C TYR A 410 5.75 6.14 35.61
N VAL A 411 5.71 4.81 35.73
CA VAL A 411 6.13 3.89 34.68
C VAL A 411 5.03 2.86 34.42
N GLY A 412 4.63 2.72 33.16
CA GLY A 412 3.70 1.70 32.69
C GLY A 412 4.37 0.70 31.75
N GLU A 413 4.09 -0.58 31.92
CA GLU A 413 4.41 -1.64 30.97
C GLU A 413 3.14 -2.01 30.22
N ASN A 414 3.18 -1.95 28.89
CA ASN A 414 2.02 -2.20 28.06
C ASN A 414 2.36 -3.18 26.94
N LEU A 415 1.46 -4.13 26.67
CA LEU A 415 1.62 -5.05 25.55
C LEU A 415 1.68 -4.28 24.21
N PHE A 416 0.80 -3.30 24.03
CA PHE A 416 0.75 -2.42 22.85
C PHE A 416 0.45 -0.98 23.24
N SER A 417 1.47 -0.13 23.41
CA SER A 417 1.27 1.28 23.78
C SER A 417 0.43 2.08 22.77
N CYS A 418 0.40 1.68 21.50
CA CYS A 418 -0.40 2.36 20.46
C CYS A 418 -1.89 1.97 20.46
N SER A 419 -2.30 0.99 21.28
CA SER A 419 -3.70 0.56 21.39
C SER A 419 -4.59 1.66 21.99
N GLN A 420 -5.86 1.70 21.59
CA GLN A 420 -6.78 2.76 22.00
C GLN A 420 -7.03 2.79 23.51
N ASP A 421 -7.15 1.63 24.13
CA ASP A 421 -7.28 1.47 25.59
C ASP A 421 -6.04 1.97 26.33
N THR A 422 -4.84 1.68 25.80
CA THR A 422 -3.62 2.21 26.41
C THR A 422 -3.53 3.72 26.26
N GLN A 423 -3.98 4.29 25.13
CA GLN A 423 -4.07 5.75 24.98
C GLN A 423 -5.06 6.39 25.96
N GLU A 424 -6.24 5.79 26.17
CA GLU A 424 -7.16 6.23 27.23
C GLU A 424 -6.51 6.15 28.62
N LYS A 425 -5.79 5.05 28.90
CA LYS A 425 -5.08 4.89 30.17
C LYS A 425 -3.97 5.93 30.35
N ILE A 426 -3.22 6.26 29.31
CA ILE A 426 -2.23 7.34 29.33
C ILE A 426 -2.91 8.67 29.69
N LYS A 427 -4.08 8.97 29.10
CA LYS A 427 -4.86 10.19 29.42
C LYS A 427 -5.30 10.24 30.88
N GLU A 428 -5.77 9.12 31.43
CA GLU A 428 -6.10 9.01 32.86
C GLU A 428 -4.88 9.25 33.76
N VAL A 429 -3.78 8.54 33.48
CA VAL A 429 -2.54 8.61 34.26
C VAL A 429 -1.94 10.02 34.23
N ILE A 430 -2.01 10.72 33.09
CA ILE A 430 -1.61 12.13 32.96
C ILE A 430 -2.36 13.01 33.97
N ARG A 431 -3.67 12.80 34.11
CA ARG A 431 -4.52 13.58 35.02
C ARG A 431 -4.27 13.20 36.48
N GLU A 432 -4.27 11.90 36.79
CA GLU A 432 -4.12 11.37 38.15
C GLU A 432 -2.76 11.75 38.76
N ASN A 433 -1.68 11.56 38.01
CA ASN A 433 -0.32 11.80 38.48
C ASN A 433 0.20 13.22 38.17
N ARG A 434 -0.66 14.06 37.56
CA ARG A 434 -0.33 15.43 37.12
C ARG A 434 0.94 15.48 36.26
N LEU A 435 1.12 14.49 35.38
CA LEU A 435 2.25 14.44 34.48
C LEU A 435 2.25 15.68 33.57
N ASN A 436 3.45 16.16 33.22
CA ASN A 436 3.62 17.26 32.27
C ASN A 436 4.58 16.91 31.12
N ARG A 437 5.15 15.71 31.11
CA ARG A 437 6.01 15.18 30.04
C ARG A 437 5.73 13.69 29.87
N ILE A 438 5.79 13.18 28.65
CA ILE A 438 5.53 11.77 28.35
C ILE A 438 6.65 11.20 27.50
N VAL A 439 7.15 10.03 27.89
CA VAL A 439 8.11 9.24 27.12
C VAL A 439 7.48 7.90 26.79
N VAL A 440 7.50 7.51 25.52
CA VAL A 440 7.09 6.16 25.11
C VAL A 440 8.30 5.42 24.54
N ALA A 441 8.65 4.30 25.15
CA ALA A 441 9.71 3.40 24.69
C ALA A 441 9.08 2.27 23.86
N ALA A 442 9.13 2.40 22.53
CA ALA A 442 8.43 1.49 21.62
C ALA A 442 9.08 1.47 20.21
N CYS A 443 8.27 1.68 19.18
CA CYS A 443 8.67 1.68 17.77
C CYS A 443 9.26 3.02 17.32
N THR A 444 9.41 3.19 16.00
CA THR A 444 9.89 4.45 15.41
C THR A 444 8.90 5.62 15.60
N PRO A 445 9.40 6.84 15.91
CA PRO A 445 8.58 8.05 15.93
C PRO A 445 7.95 8.36 14.57
N ARG A 446 8.57 7.93 13.46
CA ARG A 446 8.05 8.15 12.10
C ARG A 446 6.63 7.59 11.89
N THR A 447 6.23 6.60 12.68
CA THR A 447 4.93 5.94 12.54
C THR A 447 3.91 6.40 13.57
N HIS A 448 4.29 6.45 14.86
CA HIS A 448 3.32 6.61 15.95
C HIS A 448 3.51 7.86 16.81
N GLU A 449 4.51 8.71 16.55
CA GLU A 449 4.62 9.99 17.27
C GLU A 449 3.34 10.85 17.14
N PRO A 450 2.74 11.04 15.94
CA PRO A 450 1.49 11.82 15.81
C PRO A 450 0.33 11.28 16.66
N LEU A 451 0.26 9.94 16.82
CA LEU A 451 -0.76 9.28 17.62
C LEU A 451 -0.65 9.64 19.12
N PHE A 452 0.56 9.57 19.66
CA PHE A 452 0.80 9.94 21.05
C PHE A 452 0.70 11.45 21.27
N GLN A 453 1.12 12.25 20.29
CA GLN A 453 0.90 13.69 20.29
C GLN A 453 -0.59 14.04 20.37
N GLU A 454 -1.46 13.36 19.62
CA GLU A 454 -2.92 13.51 19.73
C GLU A 454 -3.42 13.09 21.12
N THR A 455 -2.88 11.99 21.67
CA THR A 455 -3.20 11.55 23.04
C THR A 455 -2.91 12.65 24.08
N LEU A 456 -1.78 13.36 23.93
CA LEU A 456 -1.43 14.50 24.80
C LEU A 456 -2.42 15.65 24.63
N VAL A 457 -2.76 16.01 23.39
CA VAL A 457 -3.75 17.08 23.09
C VAL A 457 -5.10 16.75 23.74
N ASP A 458 -5.58 15.52 23.59
CA ASP A 458 -6.83 15.04 24.18
C ASP A 458 -6.77 14.93 25.72
N SER A 459 -5.58 14.99 26.32
CA SER A 459 -5.38 15.10 27.77
C SER A 459 -5.29 16.54 28.27
N GLY A 460 -5.21 17.52 27.36
CA GLY A 460 -4.95 18.93 27.68
C GLY A 460 -3.46 19.27 27.87
N LEU A 461 -2.53 18.43 27.39
CA LEU A 461 -1.10 18.75 27.32
C LEU A 461 -0.69 19.21 25.93
N ASN A 462 0.38 19.99 25.85
CA ASN A 462 0.97 20.37 24.57
C ASN A 462 1.64 19.16 23.91
N LYS A 463 1.40 18.94 22.61
CA LYS A 463 1.94 17.79 21.88
C LYS A 463 3.47 17.70 21.87
N TYR A 464 4.18 18.82 22.00
CA TYR A 464 5.65 18.84 22.00
C TYR A 464 6.30 18.47 23.34
N LEU A 465 5.49 18.12 24.34
CA LEU A 465 5.94 17.61 25.63
C LEU A 465 6.08 16.08 25.64
N PHE A 466 6.30 15.52 24.46
CA PHE A 466 6.39 14.10 24.17
C PHE A 466 7.77 13.77 23.58
N GLU A 467 8.35 12.64 23.98
CA GLU A 467 9.56 12.07 23.39
C GLU A 467 9.37 10.56 23.18
N MET A 468 10.01 10.00 22.15
CA MET A 468 9.95 8.56 21.86
C MET A 468 11.33 7.91 21.91
N ALA A 469 11.46 6.85 22.71
CA ALA A 469 12.64 5.99 22.70
C ALA A 469 12.39 4.79 21.77
N ASN A 470 13.14 4.70 20.67
CA ASN A 470 12.94 3.66 19.67
C ASN A 470 13.71 2.38 20.04
N ILE A 471 13.11 1.56 20.88
CA ILE A 471 13.67 0.28 21.36
C ILE A 471 13.27 -0.93 20.49
N ARG A 472 12.64 -0.69 19.33
CA ARG A 472 12.29 -1.74 18.36
C ARG A 472 13.17 -1.70 17.12
N ASN A 473 12.97 -0.68 16.29
CA ASN A 473 13.62 -0.58 14.98
C ASN A 473 15.13 -0.32 15.09
N GLN A 474 15.57 0.31 16.18
CA GLN A 474 16.98 0.60 16.44
C GLN A 474 17.61 -0.32 17.49
N ASP A 475 16.85 -1.27 18.02
CA ASP A 475 17.29 -2.14 19.10
C ASP A 475 16.82 -3.59 18.90
N SER A 476 15.64 -3.97 19.40
CA SER A 476 15.20 -5.39 19.40
C SER A 476 15.29 -6.11 18.05
N TRP A 477 14.90 -5.46 16.95
CA TRP A 477 14.91 -6.06 15.60
C TRP A 477 16.32 -6.26 15.02
N VAL A 478 17.32 -5.52 15.51
CA VAL A 478 18.68 -5.56 14.96
C VAL A 478 19.68 -6.25 15.89
N HIS A 479 19.27 -6.57 17.12
CA HIS A 479 20.10 -7.27 18.13
C HIS A 479 19.43 -8.55 18.65
N SER A 480 18.67 -9.26 17.81
CA SER A 480 17.93 -10.47 18.19
C SER A 480 18.80 -11.58 18.78
N ASN A 481 20.08 -11.64 18.40
CA ASN A 481 21.05 -12.61 18.89
C ASN A 481 21.78 -12.18 20.17
N GLU A 482 21.57 -10.95 20.66
CA GLU A 482 22.28 -10.36 21.81
C GLU A 482 21.30 -9.75 22.84
N PRO A 483 20.35 -10.52 23.38
CA PRO A 483 19.24 -10.00 24.21
C PRO A 483 19.69 -9.24 25.46
N GLU A 484 20.84 -9.62 26.04
CA GLU A 484 21.42 -8.93 27.20
C GLU A 484 21.93 -7.53 26.82
N ALA A 485 22.68 -7.43 25.73
CA ALA A 485 23.19 -6.16 25.22
C ALA A 485 22.04 -5.27 24.71
N ALA A 486 21.05 -5.85 24.04
CA ALA A 486 19.83 -5.17 23.62
C ALA A 486 19.08 -4.59 24.83
N THR A 487 18.95 -5.34 25.92
CA THR A 487 18.30 -4.84 27.14
C THR A 487 19.04 -3.67 27.77
N ILE A 488 20.39 -3.69 27.77
CA ILE A 488 21.20 -2.57 28.26
C ILE A 488 21.00 -1.35 27.36
N LYS A 489 21.07 -1.55 26.03
CA LYS A 489 20.85 -0.49 25.06
C LYS A 489 19.46 0.14 25.19
N ALA A 490 18.41 -0.67 25.41
CA ALA A 490 17.06 -0.17 25.67
C ALA A 490 17.01 0.75 26.90
N LYS A 491 17.70 0.37 27.99
CA LYS A 491 17.80 1.21 29.20
C LYS A 491 18.48 2.55 28.89
N ASP A 492 19.57 2.53 28.12
CA ASP A 492 20.28 3.76 27.72
C ASP A 492 19.41 4.64 26.83
N LEU A 493 18.73 4.08 25.82
CA LEU A 493 17.80 4.83 24.96
C LEU A 493 16.66 5.48 25.74
N VAL A 494 16.11 4.78 26.75
CA VAL A 494 15.11 5.34 27.65
C VAL A 494 15.70 6.46 28.52
N ARG A 495 16.91 6.28 29.06
CA ARG A 495 17.63 7.31 29.83
C ARG A 495 17.83 8.57 28.99
N MET A 496 18.32 8.44 27.76
CA MET A 496 18.51 9.56 26.83
C MET A 496 17.20 10.31 26.55
N ALA A 497 16.12 9.58 26.26
CA ALA A 497 14.81 10.17 25.99
C ALA A 497 14.23 10.89 27.22
N VAL A 498 14.34 10.30 28.41
CA VAL A 498 13.94 10.93 29.68
C VAL A 498 14.74 12.20 29.92
N SER A 499 16.07 12.18 29.74
CA SER A 499 16.93 13.36 29.90
C SER A 499 16.51 14.50 28.98
N LYS A 500 16.25 14.24 27.69
CA LYS A 500 15.70 15.26 26.78
C LYS A 500 14.32 15.75 27.22
N ALA A 501 13.45 14.84 27.63
CA ALA A 501 12.09 15.17 28.06
C ALA A 501 12.05 16.16 29.24
N THR A 502 13.06 16.15 30.13
CA THR A 502 13.15 17.13 31.22
C THR A 502 13.26 18.58 30.73
N LEU A 503 13.81 18.78 29.54
CA LEU A 503 14.08 20.09 28.93
C LEU A 503 13.09 20.46 27.83
N LEU A 504 12.10 19.61 27.53
CA LEU A 504 11.07 19.94 26.54
C LEU A 504 10.23 21.12 27.01
N GLU A 505 9.80 21.94 26.04
CA GLU A 505 8.98 23.12 26.25
C GLU A 505 7.74 23.04 25.36
N PRO A 506 6.60 23.61 25.79
CA PRO A 506 5.42 23.66 24.92
C PRO A 506 5.72 24.54 23.70
N LEU A 507 5.49 24.01 22.49
CA LEU A 507 5.65 24.78 21.25
C LEU A 507 4.27 25.13 20.67
N GLN A 508 4.24 26.14 19.80
CA GLN A 508 3.04 26.58 19.10
C GLN A 508 3.21 26.31 17.61
N ASP A 509 2.20 25.70 17.02
CA ASP A 509 2.10 25.56 15.59
C ASP A 509 1.85 26.92 14.94
N THR A 510 2.33 27.06 13.72
CA THR A 510 2.05 28.24 12.91
C THR A 510 0.97 27.90 11.90
N THR A 511 -0.10 28.67 11.90
CA THR A 511 -1.17 28.51 10.91
C THR A 511 -0.79 29.19 9.61
N VAL A 512 -0.98 28.50 8.49
CA VAL A 512 -0.75 29.04 7.15
C VAL A 512 -2.00 28.88 6.31
N GLU A 513 -2.38 29.94 5.59
CA GLU A 513 -3.47 29.90 4.62
C GLU A 513 -3.10 29.03 3.42
N VAL A 514 -4.07 28.23 2.97
CA VAL A 514 -3.92 27.34 1.81
C VAL A 514 -4.41 28.04 0.55
N THR A 515 -3.53 28.23 -0.43
CA THR A 515 -3.88 28.65 -1.78
C THR A 515 -4.81 27.60 -2.41
N GLN A 516 -6.05 27.99 -2.70
CA GLN A 516 -7.12 27.11 -3.19
C GLN A 516 -6.98 26.75 -4.67
N ALA A 517 -5.79 26.32 -5.09
CA ALA A 517 -5.47 25.90 -6.44
C ALA A 517 -4.50 24.72 -6.44
N GLY A 518 -4.54 23.90 -7.50
CA GLY A 518 -3.62 22.79 -7.72
C GLY A 518 -2.79 22.94 -8.99
N LEU A 519 -1.57 22.43 -8.97
CA LEU A 519 -0.73 22.26 -10.16
C LEU A 519 -0.67 20.77 -10.55
N VAL A 520 -0.93 20.47 -11.81
CA VAL A 520 -0.73 19.14 -12.39
C VAL A 520 0.44 19.21 -13.38
N VAL A 521 1.47 18.39 -13.15
CA VAL A 521 2.67 18.34 -13.99
C VAL A 521 2.58 17.11 -14.90
N GLY A 522 2.33 17.34 -16.18
CA GLY A 522 2.06 16.32 -17.20
C GLY A 522 0.58 16.23 -17.56
N GLY A 523 0.28 16.40 -18.84
CA GLY A 523 -1.05 16.37 -19.46
C GLY A 523 -1.38 15.03 -20.12
N GLY A 524 -0.79 13.93 -19.66
CA GLY A 524 -1.18 12.57 -20.03
C GLY A 524 -2.50 12.13 -19.36
N LEU A 525 -2.98 10.92 -19.65
CA LEU A 525 -4.25 10.40 -19.13
C LEU A 525 -4.46 10.64 -17.62
N SER A 526 -3.49 10.24 -16.78
CA SER A 526 -3.58 10.45 -15.32
C SER A 526 -3.62 11.93 -14.92
N GLY A 527 -2.89 12.80 -15.64
CA GLY A 527 -2.90 14.24 -15.39
C GLY A 527 -4.24 14.88 -15.75
N LEU A 528 -4.84 14.48 -16.88
CA LEU A 528 -6.17 14.95 -17.29
C LEU A 528 -7.24 14.56 -16.26
N ILE A 529 -7.22 13.31 -15.79
CA ILE A 529 -8.13 12.85 -14.74
C ILE A 529 -7.90 13.63 -13.45
N ALA A 530 -6.65 13.79 -13.00
CA ALA A 530 -6.37 14.54 -11.78
C ALA A 530 -6.86 16.00 -11.87
N ALA A 531 -6.68 16.63 -13.03
CA ALA A 531 -7.13 18.01 -13.25
C ALA A 531 -8.65 18.13 -13.23
N LEU A 532 -9.37 17.23 -13.92
CA LEU A 532 -10.84 17.21 -13.92
C LEU A 532 -11.39 16.95 -12.53
N GLU A 533 -10.89 15.95 -11.80
CA GLU A 533 -11.39 15.60 -10.47
C GLU A 533 -11.17 16.71 -9.43
N LEU A 534 -10.07 17.48 -9.55
CA LEU A 534 -9.86 18.69 -8.74
C LEU A 534 -10.83 19.81 -9.12
N ALA A 535 -11.01 20.03 -10.43
CA ALA A 535 -11.77 21.15 -10.95
C ALA A 535 -13.29 20.96 -10.76
N ASP A 536 -13.80 19.75 -10.99
CA ASP A 536 -15.19 19.34 -10.74
C ASP A 536 -15.54 19.48 -9.24
N GLN A 537 -14.53 19.37 -8.36
CA GLN A 537 -14.67 19.61 -6.92
C GLN A 537 -14.49 21.07 -6.49
N GLY A 538 -14.35 21.98 -7.45
CA GLY A 538 -14.41 23.42 -7.26
C GLY A 538 -13.05 24.12 -7.12
N TYR A 539 -11.92 23.47 -7.37
CA TYR A 539 -10.60 24.08 -7.24
C TYR A 539 -10.08 24.62 -8.58
N GLN A 540 -9.30 25.71 -8.54
CA GLN A 540 -8.56 26.18 -9.72
C GLN A 540 -7.41 25.20 -10.00
N VAL A 541 -7.18 24.86 -11.27
CA VAL A 541 -6.13 23.93 -11.66
C VAL A 541 -5.28 24.51 -12.78
N PHE A 542 -3.98 24.30 -12.68
CA PHE A 542 -3.01 24.56 -13.75
C PHE A 542 -2.45 23.24 -14.26
N ILE A 543 -2.48 23.01 -15.56
CA ILE A 543 -1.80 21.88 -16.21
C ILE A 543 -0.56 22.40 -16.91
N VAL A 544 0.61 21.81 -16.63
CA VAL A 544 1.86 22.10 -17.34
C VAL A 544 2.26 20.88 -18.15
N GLU A 545 2.29 21.02 -19.47
CA GLU A 545 2.63 19.96 -20.41
C GLU A 545 3.81 20.37 -21.28
N LYS A 546 4.82 19.50 -21.36
CA LYS A 546 6.06 19.73 -22.13
C LYS A 546 5.82 19.61 -23.63
N ALA A 547 4.87 18.79 -24.04
CA ALA A 547 4.49 18.54 -25.42
C ALA A 547 3.54 19.62 -25.97
N PRO A 548 3.38 19.71 -27.30
CA PRO A 548 2.44 20.64 -27.92
C PRO A 548 0.97 20.21 -27.82
N GLN A 549 0.67 19.03 -27.28
CA GLN A 549 -0.68 18.50 -27.16
C GLN A 549 -0.83 17.63 -25.90
N LEU A 550 -2.07 17.52 -25.42
CA LEU A 550 -2.45 16.65 -24.30
C LEU A 550 -2.59 15.19 -24.73
N GLY A 551 -2.53 14.28 -23.75
CA GLY A 551 -2.89 12.86 -23.89
C GLY A 551 -1.75 11.87 -23.64
N GLY A 552 -0.50 12.27 -23.85
CA GLY A 552 0.67 11.42 -23.57
C GLY A 552 0.62 10.08 -24.29
N ASN A 553 1.00 8.99 -23.60
CA ASN A 553 1.03 7.64 -24.20
C ASN A 553 -0.33 7.15 -24.71
N ALA A 554 -1.44 7.63 -24.16
CA ALA A 554 -2.77 7.22 -24.57
C ALA A 554 -3.09 7.58 -26.03
N LEU A 555 -2.39 8.57 -26.61
CA LEU A 555 -2.47 8.91 -28.03
C LEU A 555 -2.03 7.77 -28.97
N SER A 556 -1.27 6.79 -28.46
CA SER A 556 -0.77 5.66 -29.23
C SER A 556 -1.50 4.35 -28.94
N LEU A 557 -2.55 4.36 -28.10
CA LEU A 557 -3.28 3.17 -27.66
C LEU A 557 -4.70 3.15 -28.22
N ASN A 558 -5.15 2.06 -28.81
CA ASN A 558 -6.47 2.01 -29.47
C ASN A 558 -7.59 1.61 -28.51
N SER A 559 -7.38 0.52 -27.78
CA SER A 559 -8.42 -0.09 -26.95
C SER A 559 -7.85 -0.68 -25.68
N THR A 560 -8.68 -0.76 -24.65
CA THR A 560 -8.33 -1.40 -23.38
C THR A 560 -8.30 -2.92 -23.54
N TRP A 561 -7.80 -3.63 -22.53
CA TRP A 561 -7.84 -5.10 -22.50
C TRP A 561 -9.28 -5.67 -22.49
N ARG A 562 -10.29 -4.83 -22.25
CA ARG A 562 -11.72 -5.15 -22.35
C ARG A 562 -12.35 -4.69 -23.67
N ASN A 563 -11.54 -4.32 -24.67
CA ASN A 563 -11.96 -3.79 -25.97
C ASN A 563 -12.72 -2.45 -25.89
N GLU A 564 -12.51 -1.63 -24.85
CA GLU A 564 -13.12 -0.29 -24.76
C GLU A 564 -12.28 0.74 -25.53
N ASP A 565 -12.92 1.69 -26.22
CA ASP A 565 -12.27 2.69 -27.07
C ASP A 565 -11.48 3.75 -26.26
N ILE A 566 -10.15 3.69 -26.33
CA ILE A 566 -9.26 4.63 -25.65
C ILE A 566 -9.24 5.98 -26.38
N GLN A 567 -9.26 5.99 -27.71
CA GLN A 567 -9.15 7.23 -28.48
C GLN A 567 -10.39 8.11 -28.28
N GLY A 568 -11.59 7.53 -28.38
CA GLY A 568 -12.84 8.24 -28.12
C GLY A 568 -12.91 8.78 -26.68
N TYR A 569 -12.53 7.97 -25.69
CA TYR A 569 -12.49 8.40 -24.29
C TYR A 569 -11.49 9.55 -24.07
N LEU A 570 -10.29 9.43 -24.62
CA LEU A 570 -9.24 10.44 -24.48
C LEU A 570 -9.65 11.77 -25.09
N GLN A 571 -10.25 11.77 -26.29
CA GLN A 571 -10.74 13.00 -26.92
C GLN A 571 -11.85 13.66 -26.08
N GLY A 572 -12.74 12.86 -25.49
CA GLY A 572 -13.74 13.36 -24.55
C GLY A 572 -13.12 14.01 -23.31
N LEU A 573 -12.06 13.42 -22.74
CA LEU A 573 -11.34 14.00 -21.62
C LEU A 573 -10.64 15.31 -21.97
N ILE A 574 -9.94 15.36 -23.11
CA ILE A 574 -9.25 16.56 -23.58
C ILE A 574 -10.25 17.70 -23.76
N HIS A 575 -11.37 17.44 -24.44
CA HIS A 575 -12.43 18.44 -24.63
C HIS A 575 -12.98 18.95 -23.29
N ARG A 576 -13.28 18.05 -22.35
CA ARG A 576 -13.72 18.45 -21.00
C ARG A 576 -12.68 19.31 -20.29
N VAL A 577 -11.38 19.02 -20.43
CA VAL A 577 -10.30 19.80 -19.82
C VAL A 577 -10.18 21.19 -20.43
N GLU A 578 -10.23 21.29 -21.76
CA GLU A 578 -10.10 22.55 -22.50
C GLU A 578 -11.28 23.49 -22.25
N ASP A 579 -12.50 22.94 -22.11
CA ASP A 579 -13.72 23.70 -21.88
C ASP A 579 -13.98 24.01 -20.39
N HIS A 580 -13.23 23.40 -19.46
CA HIS A 580 -13.51 23.56 -18.03
C HIS A 580 -13.09 24.95 -17.52
N PRO A 581 -13.99 25.75 -16.91
CA PRO A 581 -13.72 27.15 -16.55
C PRO A 581 -12.65 27.32 -15.44
N LYS A 582 -12.37 26.26 -14.68
CA LYS A 582 -11.36 26.24 -13.62
C LYS A 582 -10.04 25.59 -14.01
N ILE A 583 -9.87 25.14 -15.26
CA ILE A 583 -8.61 24.52 -15.70
C ILE A 583 -7.91 25.48 -16.65
N LYS A 584 -6.61 25.68 -16.45
CA LYS A 584 -5.76 26.45 -17.36
C LYS A 584 -4.57 25.61 -17.79
N THR A 585 -4.43 25.41 -19.09
CA THR A 585 -3.40 24.54 -19.68
C THR A 585 -2.25 25.36 -20.26
N TYR A 586 -1.03 24.91 -20.00
CA TYR A 586 0.22 25.47 -20.50
C TYR A 586 0.96 24.39 -21.32
N LEU A 587 0.76 24.39 -22.63
CA LEU A 587 1.39 23.48 -23.59
C LEU A 587 2.76 23.99 -24.03
N ASN A 588 3.70 23.11 -24.37
CA ASN A 588 5.10 23.45 -24.64
C ASN A 588 5.75 24.24 -23.49
N HIS A 589 5.37 23.98 -22.23
CA HIS A 589 5.97 24.62 -21.07
C HIS A 589 6.74 23.61 -20.23
N ARG A 590 7.85 24.07 -19.65
CA ARG A 590 8.61 23.35 -18.64
C ARG A 590 8.68 24.16 -17.36
N ILE A 591 8.89 23.46 -16.24
CA ILE A 591 9.12 24.10 -14.95
C ILE A 591 10.56 24.59 -14.90
N LEU A 592 10.75 25.84 -14.51
CA LEU A 592 12.05 26.48 -14.36
C LEU A 592 12.52 26.47 -12.91
N ASP A 593 11.59 26.74 -11.98
CA ASP A 593 11.89 26.90 -10.56
C ASP A 593 10.63 26.66 -9.72
N VAL A 594 10.82 26.18 -8.49
CA VAL A 594 9.75 25.92 -7.52
C VAL A 594 10.18 26.45 -6.17
N ASP A 595 9.37 27.34 -5.61
CA ASP A 595 9.54 27.86 -4.25
C ASP A 595 8.27 27.63 -3.41
N GLY A 596 8.40 27.82 -2.11
CA GLY A 596 7.32 27.68 -1.14
C GLY A 596 7.21 26.29 -0.53
N PHE A 597 6.04 25.99 -0.01
CA PHE A 597 5.77 24.80 0.80
C PHE A 597 4.29 24.41 0.72
N VAL A 598 3.93 23.28 1.33
CA VAL A 598 2.54 22.81 1.41
C VAL A 598 1.56 23.95 1.71
N GLY A 599 0.53 24.07 0.88
CA GLY A 599 -0.48 25.13 0.95
C GLY A 599 -0.09 26.46 0.30
N LYS A 600 1.20 26.72 0.04
CA LYS A 600 1.68 28.00 -0.52
C LYS A 600 2.93 27.81 -1.38
N PHE A 601 2.76 27.11 -2.51
CA PHE A 601 3.78 26.96 -3.53
C PHE A 601 3.69 28.07 -4.57
N SER A 602 4.85 28.44 -5.12
CA SER A 602 4.99 29.23 -6.33
C SER A 602 5.86 28.47 -7.33
N THR A 603 5.33 28.22 -8.52
CA THR A 603 6.04 27.51 -9.59
C THR A 603 6.19 28.40 -10.80
N LYS A 604 7.44 28.62 -11.22
CA LYS A 604 7.76 29.36 -12.44
C LYS A 604 7.81 28.40 -13.62
N VAL A 605 7.04 28.69 -14.65
CA VAL A 605 7.00 27.92 -15.89
C VAL A 605 7.47 28.79 -17.05
N VAL A 606 8.16 28.20 -18.01
CA VAL A 606 8.64 28.89 -19.20
C VAL A 606 8.27 28.07 -20.42
N ARG A 607 7.87 28.76 -21.49
CA ARG A 607 7.63 28.12 -22.78
C ARG A 607 8.96 27.66 -23.38
N ASN A 608 8.98 26.54 -24.08
CA ASN A 608 10.19 25.90 -24.63
C ASN A 608 10.84 26.69 -25.80
N ASP A 609 10.42 27.93 -26.07
CA ASP A 609 10.95 28.78 -27.13
C ASP A 609 11.99 29.77 -26.54
N ASP A 610 13.06 30.05 -27.28
CA ASP A 610 14.13 30.97 -26.85
C ASP A 610 13.58 32.38 -26.59
N GLY A 611 13.83 32.92 -25.38
CA GLY A 611 13.46 34.29 -24.99
C GLY A 611 12.06 34.47 -24.40
N ALA A 612 11.32 33.39 -24.13
CA ALA A 612 10.03 33.48 -23.44
C ALA A 612 10.18 33.91 -21.97
N GLU A 613 9.39 34.89 -21.54
CA GLU A 613 9.34 35.33 -20.15
C GLU A 613 8.67 34.25 -19.25
N PRO A 614 9.25 33.92 -18.08
CA PRO A 614 8.64 32.99 -17.14
C PRO A 614 7.30 33.48 -16.59
N ILE A 615 6.36 32.57 -16.40
CA ILE A 615 5.05 32.80 -15.78
C ILE A 615 5.07 32.16 -14.40
N GLU A 616 4.65 32.92 -13.38
CA GLU A 616 4.55 32.44 -12.00
C GLU A 616 3.14 31.92 -11.71
N LEU A 617 3.05 30.69 -11.20
CA LEU A 617 1.80 30.00 -10.85
C LEU A 617 1.76 29.73 -9.35
N ASN A 618 0.82 30.33 -8.65
CA ASN A 618 0.61 30.12 -7.21
C ASN A 618 -0.43 29.02 -6.97
N HIS A 619 -0.10 28.02 -6.15
CA HIS A 619 -0.97 26.88 -5.85
C HIS A 619 -0.68 26.30 -4.46
N GLY A 620 -1.61 25.51 -3.94
CA GLY A 620 -1.50 24.89 -2.61
C GLY A 620 -0.95 23.48 -2.65
N ILE A 621 -1.13 22.76 -3.76
CA ILE A 621 -0.74 21.37 -3.95
C ILE A 621 -0.19 21.12 -5.35
N VAL A 622 0.58 20.04 -5.49
CA VAL A 622 1.13 19.57 -6.77
C VAL A 622 0.81 18.09 -6.96
N VAL A 623 0.39 17.72 -8.17
CA VAL A 623 0.26 16.33 -8.63
C VAL A 623 1.25 16.08 -9.75
N ILE A 624 2.22 15.20 -9.52
CA ILE A 624 3.23 14.79 -10.52
C ILE A 624 2.66 13.62 -11.33
N ALA A 625 2.50 13.84 -12.63
CA ALA A 625 1.89 12.92 -13.60
C ALA A 625 2.70 12.85 -14.91
N THR A 626 4.03 12.93 -14.84
CA THR A 626 4.91 13.06 -16.02
C THR A 626 4.95 11.84 -16.94
N GLY A 627 4.41 10.70 -16.49
CA GLY A 627 4.35 9.47 -17.26
C GLY A 627 5.68 8.72 -17.33
N ALA A 628 5.83 7.88 -18.35
CA ALA A 628 7.02 7.09 -18.64
C ALA A 628 7.05 6.77 -20.15
N SER A 629 8.15 6.23 -20.65
CA SER A 629 8.32 5.88 -22.07
C SER A 629 8.42 4.38 -22.28
N GLU A 630 8.07 3.93 -23.49
CA GLU A 630 8.49 2.63 -24.00
C GLU A 630 9.98 2.65 -24.37
N LEU A 631 10.72 1.62 -23.95
CA LEU A 631 12.11 1.40 -24.30
C LEU A 631 12.24 1.24 -25.82
N LYS A 632 13.26 1.88 -26.38
CA LYS A 632 13.69 1.67 -27.77
C LYS A 632 14.89 0.70 -27.74
N PRO A 633 14.66 -0.61 -27.97
CA PRO A 633 15.68 -1.63 -27.74
C PRO A 633 16.79 -1.58 -28.79
N THR A 634 17.95 -2.16 -28.48
CA THR A 634 19.05 -2.32 -29.45
C THR A 634 19.20 -3.76 -29.95
N GLU A 635 18.36 -4.67 -29.44
CA GLU A 635 18.32 -6.09 -29.78
C GLU A 635 17.25 -6.41 -30.84
N TYR A 636 17.29 -7.64 -31.38
CA TYR A 636 16.29 -8.20 -32.30
C TYR A 636 16.09 -7.46 -33.63
N LEU A 637 17.12 -6.78 -34.14
CA LEU A 637 17.07 -5.97 -35.39
C LEU A 637 16.15 -4.74 -35.31
N TYR A 638 15.78 -4.30 -34.10
CA TYR A 638 15.04 -3.05 -33.94
C TYR A 638 15.81 -1.86 -34.52
N GLY A 639 15.13 -1.02 -35.30
CA GLY A 639 15.72 0.11 -36.03
C GLY A 639 16.57 -0.28 -37.25
N GLN A 640 16.82 -1.56 -37.48
CA GLN A 640 17.56 -2.09 -38.62
C GLN A 640 16.64 -2.71 -39.67
N ASP A 641 15.52 -3.31 -39.23
CA ASP A 641 14.52 -3.91 -40.10
C ASP A 641 13.12 -3.33 -39.82
N PRO A 642 12.39 -2.80 -40.82
CA PRO A 642 11.08 -2.17 -40.62
C PRO A 642 9.98 -3.14 -40.18
N ARG A 643 10.19 -4.46 -40.29
CA ARG A 643 9.27 -5.51 -39.81
C ARG A 643 9.37 -5.76 -38.32
N VAL A 644 10.34 -5.15 -37.64
CA VAL A 644 10.51 -5.25 -36.19
C VAL A 644 10.01 -3.97 -35.55
N VAL A 645 8.90 -4.06 -34.82
CA VAL A 645 8.19 -2.91 -34.25
C VAL A 645 8.03 -3.06 -32.75
N THR A 646 7.99 -1.95 -32.01
CA THR A 646 7.56 -1.98 -30.61
C THR A 646 6.04 -2.08 -30.49
N HIS A 647 5.52 -2.27 -29.27
CA HIS A 647 4.08 -2.34 -29.03
C HIS A 647 3.34 -1.05 -29.42
N LEU A 648 3.87 0.12 -29.04
CA LEU A 648 3.23 1.39 -29.39
C LEU A 648 3.29 1.66 -30.91
N GLU A 649 4.33 1.16 -31.59
CA GLU A 649 4.43 1.24 -33.05
C GLU A 649 3.45 0.29 -33.74
N LEU A 650 3.28 -0.92 -33.20
CA LEU A 650 2.30 -1.88 -33.67
C LEU A 650 0.88 -1.32 -33.56
N ASP A 651 0.50 -0.77 -32.42
CA ASP A 651 -0.84 -0.19 -32.21
C ASP A 651 -1.13 0.95 -33.22
N ARG A 652 -0.15 1.83 -33.47
CA ARG A 652 -0.30 2.90 -34.48
C ARG A 652 -0.45 2.32 -35.89
N LYS A 653 0.31 1.28 -36.23
CA LYS A 653 0.23 0.62 -37.53
C LYS A 653 -1.10 -0.10 -37.73
N MET A 654 -1.60 -0.79 -36.70
CA MET A 654 -2.93 -1.40 -36.71
C MET A 654 -4.02 -0.34 -36.89
N ALA A 655 -3.97 0.76 -36.12
CA ALA A 655 -4.92 1.87 -36.26
C ALA A 655 -4.89 2.51 -37.65
N GLY A 656 -3.69 2.66 -38.22
CA GLY A 656 -3.47 3.23 -39.54
C GLY A 656 -3.71 2.26 -40.70
N LYS A 657 -4.09 1.00 -40.44
CA LYS A 657 -4.21 -0.07 -41.45
C LYS A 657 -2.96 -0.19 -42.32
N ASP A 658 -1.80 -0.22 -41.67
CA ASP A 658 -0.52 -0.32 -42.36
C ASP A 658 -0.42 -1.66 -43.13
N PRO A 659 -0.10 -1.66 -44.44
CA PRO A 659 0.02 -2.87 -45.24
C PRO A 659 1.01 -3.90 -44.68
N LEU A 660 1.99 -3.47 -43.90
CA LEU A 660 2.96 -4.34 -43.23
C LEU A 660 2.26 -5.28 -42.23
N VAL A 661 1.25 -4.79 -41.53
CA VAL A 661 0.48 -5.56 -40.53
C VAL A 661 -0.65 -6.31 -41.22
N GLU A 662 -1.40 -5.67 -42.11
CA GLU A 662 -2.55 -6.31 -42.79
C GLU A 662 -2.13 -7.55 -43.58
N LYS A 663 -0.97 -7.52 -44.25
CA LYS A 663 -0.47 -8.63 -45.07
C LYS A 663 0.32 -9.68 -44.29
N ALA A 664 0.67 -9.43 -43.03
CA ALA A 664 1.42 -10.38 -42.23
C ALA A 664 0.60 -11.65 -42.03
N LYS A 665 1.16 -12.80 -42.42
CA LYS A 665 0.59 -14.14 -42.23
C LYS A 665 1.19 -14.84 -41.02
N SER A 666 2.43 -14.51 -40.67
CA SER A 666 3.09 -15.00 -39.45
C SER A 666 3.59 -13.83 -38.59
N VAL A 667 3.20 -13.79 -37.32
CA VAL A 667 3.56 -12.73 -36.36
C VAL A 667 4.16 -13.34 -35.09
N VAL A 668 5.30 -12.81 -34.66
CA VAL A 668 5.99 -13.26 -33.43
C VAL A 668 6.08 -12.10 -32.43
N PHE A 669 5.56 -12.30 -31.23
CA PHE A 669 5.76 -11.38 -30.11
C PHE A 669 6.89 -11.88 -29.21
N ILE A 670 7.84 -11.00 -28.89
CA ILE A 670 8.92 -11.30 -27.93
C ILE A 670 8.64 -10.53 -26.65
N GLN A 671 8.41 -11.25 -25.55
CA GLN A 671 8.14 -10.67 -24.25
C GLN A 671 9.42 -10.18 -23.55
N CYS A 672 9.24 -9.33 -22.53
CA CYS A 672 10.28 -8.93 -21.60
C CYS A 672 11.54 -8.31 -22.24
N VAL A 673 11.40 -7.62 -23.38
CA VAL A 673 12.52 -6.98 -24.10
C VAL A 673 13.06 -5.83 -23.24
N GLY A 674 14.25 -6.02 -22.65
CA GLY A 674 14.86 -5.09 -21.71
C GLY A 674 14.16 -5.00 -20.34
N SER A 675 13.25 -5.91 -19.99
CA SER A 675 12.61 -5.97 -18.66
C SER A 675 12.92 -7.28 -17.97
N ARG A 676 13.04 -7.27 -16.64
CA ARG A 676 13.45 -8.42 -15.83
C ARG A 676 14.80 -8.97 -16.31
N GLU A 677 15.71 -8.03 -16.60
CA GLU A 677 17.10 -8.26 -16.99
C GLU A 677 18.01 -7.56 -15.97
N PRO A 678 19.31 -7.87 -15.89
CA PRO A 678 20.19 -7.29 -14.88
C PRO A 678 20.16 -5.74 -14.84
N ASP A 679 20.07 -5.08 -15.99
CA ASP A 679 20.05 -3.61 -16.08
C ASP A 679 18.71 -3.00 -15.68
N LEU A 680 17.61 -3.73 -15.86
CA LEU A 680 16.24 -3.31 -15.54
C LEU A 680 15.49 -4.48 -14.87
N PRO A 681 15.80 -4.79 -13.60
CA PRO A 681 15.34 -6.00 -12.91
C PRO A 681 13.93 -5.84 -12.34
N TYR A 682 13.02 -5.22 -13.11
CA TYR A 682 11.62 -5.05 -12.78
C TYR A 682 10.70 -5.48 -13.92
N CYS A 683 9.43 -5.73 -13.57
CA CYS A 683 8.38 -6.04 -14.53
C CYS A 683 7.74 -4.76 -15.07
N SER A 684 7.54 -4.69 -16.38
CA SER A 684 6.81 -3.57 -17.00
C SER A 684 5.28 -3.67 -16.91
N ARG A 685 4.76 -4.73 -16.28
CA ARG A 685 3.34 -4.95 -15.89
C ARG A 685 2.29 -4.99 -17.01
N VAL A 686 2.46 -4.25 -18.11
CA VAL A 686 1.48 -4.09 -19.20
C VAL A 686 1.76 -4.99 -20.42
N CYS A 687 3.02 -5.38 -20.62
CA CYS A 687 3.50 -6.04 -21.84
C CYS A 687 2.77 -7.35 -22.18
N CYS A 688 2.67 -8.30 -21.24
CA CYS A 688 2.04 -9.59 -21.53
C CYS A 688 0.57 -9.45 -21.96
N THR A 689 -0.20 -8.64 -21.23
CA THR A 689 -1.61 -8.36 -21.53
C THR A 689 -1.75 -7.69 -22.90
N HIS A 690 -0.89 -6.71 -23.20
CA HIS A 690 -0.91 -6.00 -24.49
C HIS A 690 -0.65 -6.96 -25.65
N SER A 691 0.42 -7.76 -25.62
CA SER A 691 0.71 -8.68 -26.74
C SER A 691 -0.40 -9.71 -26.96
N ILE A 692 -1.00 -10.23 -25.89
CA ILE A 692 -2.12 -11.18 -25.99
C ILE A 692 -3.34 -10.50 -26.62
N HIS A 693 -3.64 -9.28 -26.21
CA HIS A 693 -4.74 -8.49 -26.74
C HIS A 693 -4.53 -8.16 -28.23
N SER A 694 -3.35 -7.66 -28.62
CA SER A 694 -3.02 -7.42 -30.03
C SER A 694 -3.06 -8.72 -30.86
N ALA A 695 -2.57 -9.83 -30.32
CA ALA A 695 -2.62 -11.13 -31.00
C ALA A 695 -4.06 -11.61 -31.24
N LEU A 696 -4.96 -11.40 -30.27
CA LEU A 696 -6.38 -11.70 -30.43
C LEU A 696 -7.02 -10.84 -31.52
N GLN A 697 -6.74 -9.53 -31.54
CA GLN A 697 -7.24 -8.64 -32.60
C GLN A 697 -6.74 -9.08 -33.99
N LEU A 698 -5.46 -9.44 -34.11
CA LEU A 698 -4.92 -9.96 -35.37
C LEU A 698 -5.58 -11.28 -35.80
N LYS A 699 -5.96 -12.14 -34.86
CA LYS A 699 -6.73 -13.38 -35.10
C LYS A 699 -8.18 -13.12 -35.48
N GLU A 700 -8.81 -12.07 -34.93
CA GLU A 700 -10.15 -11.66 -35.31
C GLU A 700 -10.19 -11.14 -36.76
N GLU A 701 -9.14 -10.43 -37.20
CA GLU A 701 -8.99 -9.97 -38.58
C GLU A 701 -8.75 -11.11 -39.58
N ASP A 702 -7.87 -12.06 -39.23
CA ASP A 702 -7.53 -13.22 -40.06
C ASP A 702 -7.27 -14.45 -39.16
N PRO A 703 -8.27 -15.34 -39.00
CA PRO A 703 -8.17 -16.52 -38.15
C PRO A 703 -7.03 -17.48 -38.53
N ASP A 704 -6.60 -17.46 -39.79
CA ASP A 704 -5.57 -18.35 -40.33
C ASP A 704 -4.14 -17.82 -40.10
N ARG A 705 -3.96 -16.62 -39.53
CA ARG A 705 -2.63 -16.10 -39.19
C ARG A 705 -1.91 -16.99 -38.18
N ASP A 706 -0.65 -17.30 -38.43
CA ASP A 706 0.21 -17.96 -37.46
C ASP A 706 0.73 -16.92 -36.45
N ILE A 707 0.43 -17.10 -35.17
CA ILE A 707 0.89 -16.17 -34.13
C ILE A 707 1.60 -16.91 -33.01
N TYR A 708 2.79 -16.42 -32.67
CA TYR A 708 3.63 -16.97 -31.61
C TYR A 708 3.93 -15.90 -30.56
N ILE A 709 3.86 -16.26 -29.28
CA ILE A 709 4.26 -15.41 -28.16
C ILE A 709 5.41 -16.09 -27.43
N LEU A 710 6.62 -15.52 -27.53
CA LEU A 710 7.83 -15.98 -26.85
C LEU A 710 7.91 -15.33 -25.46
N TYR A 711 7.88 -16.11 -24.39
CA TYR A 711 7.73 -15.60 -23.01
C TYR A 711 8.62 -16.31 -21.98
N ARG A 712 8.73 -15.73 -20.77
CA ARG A 712 9.35 -16.38 -19.60
C ARG A 712 8.31 -16.84 -18.57
N ASP A 713 7.48 -15.91 -18.15
CA ASP A 713 6.27 -16.12 -17.34
C ASP A 713 5.15 -15.24 -17.91
N LEU A 714 3.92 -15.75 -18.00
CA LEU A 714 2.78 -14.94 -18.40
C LEU A 714 2.14 -14.26 -17.19
N ARG A 715 2.12 -12.92 -17.23
CA ARG A 715 1.63 -12.06 -16.15
C ARG A 715 0.26 -11.45 -16.45
N THR A 716 -0.67 -12.28 -16.89
CA THR A 716 -2.09 -11.97 -17.07
C THR A 716 -2.86 -12.10 -15.75
N TYR A 717 -2.52 -11.29 -14.76
CA TYR A 717 -3.10 -11.35 -13.40
C TYR A 717 -4.58 -10.90 -13.35
N GLY A 718 -5.28 -11.28 -12.29
CA GLY A 718 -6.70 -10.99 -12.12
C GLY A 718 -7.54 -11.65 -13.22
N GLU A 719 -8.52 -10.90 -13.70
CA GLU A 719 -9.43 -11.31 -14.78
C GLU A 719 -8.77 -11.32 -16.16
N ARG A 720 -7.55 -10.78 -16.29
CA ARG A 720 -6.78 -10.83 -17.55
C ARG A 720 -6.36 -12.26 -17.90
N GLU A 721 -6.50 -13.22 -16.98
CA GLU A 721 -6.32 -14.64 -17.30
C GLU A 721 -7.29 -15.13 -18.37
N GLU A 722 -8.48 -14.55 -18.46
CA GLU A 722 -9.48 -14.99 -19.43
C GLU A 722 -9.03 -14.69 -20.86
N ILE A 723 -8.42 -13.52 -21.14
CA ILE A 723 -7.90 -13.22 -22.47
C ILE A 723 -6.71 -14.12 -22.84
N TYR A 724 -5.93 -14.58 -21.85
CA TYR A 724 -4.87 -15.57 -22.11
C TYR A 724 -5.48 -16.92 -22.52
N LYS A 725 -6.53 -17.37 -21.82
CA LYS A 725 -7.26 -18.58 -22.17
C LYS A 725 -7.90 -18.48 -23.57
N GLN A 726 -8.54 -17.36 -23.88
CA GLN A 726 -9.10 -17.08 -25.20
C GLN A 726 -8.03 -17.15 -26.29
N ALA A 727 -6.85 -16.54 -26.07
CA ALA A 727 -5.76 -16.57 -27.02
C ALA A 727 -5.28 -18.00 -27.32
N ARG A 728 -5.17 -18.86 -26.30
CA ARG A 728 -4.85 -20.27 -26.49
C ARG A 728 -5.93 -21.01 -27.29
N GLN A 729 -7.20 -20.71 -27.05
CA GLN A 729 -8.32 -21.30 -27.79
C GLN A 729 -8.36 -20.84 -29.26
N ALA A 730 -7.91 -19.62 -29.55
CA ALA A 730 -7.77 -19.08 -30.90
C ALA A 730 -6.55 -19.65 -31.67
N GLY A 731 -5.79 -20.58 -31.08
CA GLY A 731 -4.64 -21.22 -31.71
C GLY A 731 -3.35 -20.39 -31.67
N ILE A 732 -3.27 -19.35 -30.82
CA ILE A 732 -2.02 -18.63 -30.59
C ILE A 732 -1.05 -19.54 -29.83
N VAL A 733 0.17 -19.66 -30.33
CA VAL A 733 1.20 -20.58 -29.80
C VAL A 733 2.08 -19.84 -28.80
N PHE A 734 2.26 -20.40 -27.60
CA PHE A 734 3.08 -19.81 -26.55
C PHE A 734 4.35 -20.64 -26.34
N ILE A 735 5.52 -20.06 -26.58
CA ILE A 735 6.80 -20.74 -26.47
C ILE A 735 7.61 -20.08 -25.36
N ARG A 736 8.04 -20.88 -24.38
CA ARG A 736 8.80 -20.37 -23.24
C ARG A 736 10.29 -20.35 -23.57
N TYR A 737 10.99 -19.30 -23.14
CA TYR A 737 12.45 -19.20 -23.19
C TYR A 737 13.02 -18.85 -21.80
N SER A 738 14.35 -18.90 -21.63
CA SER A 738 15.03 -18.50 -20.40
C SER A 738 15.93 -17.28 -20.63
N LEU A 739 16.31 -16.57 -19.56
CA LEU A 739 17.18 -15.40 -19.70
C LEU A 739 18.54 -15.75 -20.34
N ASP A 740 19.07 -16.93 -20.05
CA ASP A 740 20.34 -17.42 -20.62
C ASP A 740 20.20 -17.87 -22.08
N HIS A 741 18.99 -18.18 -22.53
CA HIS A 741 18.67 -18.63 -23.88
C HIS A 741 17.61 -17.74 -24.51
N LYS A 742 17.95 -16.44 -24.68
CA LYS A 742 17.09 -15.49 -25.40
C LYS A 742 16.87 -15.93 -26.86
N PRO A 743 15.70 -15.62 -27.46
CA PRO A 743 15.48 -15.80 -28.89
C PRO A 743 16.53 -15.06 -29.71
N LYS A 744 16.76 -15.47 -30.96
CA LYS A 744 17.62 -14.76 -31.91
C LYS A 744 16.81 -14.39 -33.13
N VAL A 745 16.92 -13.14 -33.58
CA VAL A 745 16.22 -12.64 -34.77
C VAL A 745 17.26 -12.30 -35.84
N SER A 746 17.06 -12.83 -37.04
CA SER A 746 17.91 -12.60 -38.21
C SER A 746 17.04 -12.31 -39.44
N ALA A 747 17.50 -11.46 -40.35
CA ALA A 747 16.80 -11.21 -41.62
C ALA A 747 16.88 -12.45 -42.53
N ALA A 748 15.78 -12.79 -43.20
CA ALA A 748 15.68 -13.94 -44.10
C ALA A 748 14.88 -13.60 -45.36
N GLY A 749 15.53 -12.96 -46.34
CA GLY A 749 14.88 -12.56 -47.60
C GLY A 749 13.62 -11.71 -47.33
N ASP A 750 12.48 -12.20 -47.80
CA ASP A 750 11.18 -11.53 -47.70
C ASP A 750 10.57 -11.59 -46.28
N GLY A 751 11.14 -12.36 -45.35
CA GLY A 751 10.71 -12.45 -43.95
C GLY A 751 11.82 -12.26 -42.90
N LEU A 752 11.47 -12.57 -41.66
CA LEU A 752 12.34 -12.63 -40.49
C LEU A 752 12.43 -14.07 -40.00
N ASN A 753 13.60 -14.43 -39.50
CA ASN A 753 13.86 -15.73 -38.95
C ASN A 753 14.15 -15.65 -37.45
N ILE A 754 13.37 -16.39 -36.66
CA ILE A 754 13.45 -16.39 -35.20
C ILE A 754 13.87 -17.78 -34.72
N THR A 755 15.02 -17.87 -34.08
CA THR A 755 15.52 -19.12 -33.46
C THR A 755 15.28 -19.06 -31.95
N VAL A 756 14.67 -20.10 -31.39
CA VAL A 756 14.43 -20.22 -29.93
C VAL A 756 14.53 -21.69 -29.50
N LEU A 757 15.06 -21.95 -28.30
CA LEU A 757 15.05 -23.28 -27.71
C LEU A 757 13.65 -23.57 -27.15
N ASP A 758 12.96 -24.55 -27.72
CA ASP A 758 11.69 -25.01 -27.18
C ASP A 758 11.94 -26.03 -26.04
N PRO A 759 11.52 -25.74 -24.79
CA PRO A 759 11.81 -26.60 -23.66
C PRO A 759 11.01 -27.90 -23.68
N ILE A 760 9.87 -27.96 -24.36
CA ILE A 760 9.03 -29.16 -24.46
C ILE A 760 9.66 -30.16 -25.44
N LEU A 761 10.14 -29.66 -26.57
CA LEU A 761 10.79 -30.46 -27.61
C LEU A 761 12.27 -30.68 -27.34
N SER A 762 12.86 -29.94 -26.39
CA SER A 762 14.29 -29.95 -26.06
C SER A 762 15.19 -29.75 -27.29
N ARG A 763 14.80 -28.84 -28.19
CA ARG A 763 15.54 -28.52 -29.42
C ARG A 763 15.35 -27.07 -29.83
N GLU A 764 16.34 -26.52 -30.53
CA GLU A 764 16.16 -25.24 -31.20
C GLU A 764 15.16 -25.41 -32.35
N ILE A 765 14.16 -24.53 -32.35
CA ILE A 765 13.19 -24.41 -33.43
C ILE A 765 13.40 -23.08 -34.15
N GLN A 766 12.98 -23.05 -35.40
CA GLN A 766 13.12 -21.92 -36.29
C GLN A 766 11.74 -21.51 -36.79
N ILE A 767 11.35 -20.27 -36.52
CA ILE A 767 10.05 -19.71 -36.88
C ILE A 767 10.28 -18.62 -37.93
N GLN A 768 9.61 -18.74 -39.07
CA GLN A 768 9.57 -17.68 -40.08
C GLN A 768 8.42 -16.72 -39.73
N ALA A 769 8.70 -15.43 -39.69
CA ALA A 769 7.73 -14.40 -39.38
C ALA A 769 7.77 -13.26 -40.40
N ASP A 770 6.62 -12.67 -40.69
CA ASP A 770 6.51 -11.48 -41.51
C ASP A 770 6.64 -10.21 -40.65
N LEU A 771 6.29 -10.31 -39.37
CA LEU A 771 6.30 -9.21 -38.41
C LEU A 771 6.76 -9.69 -37.03
N VAL A 772 7.58 -8.88 -36.36
CA VAL A 772 7.98 -9.10 -34.97
C VAL A 772 7.53 -7.93 -34.09
N GLY A 773 6.73 -8.23 -33.08
CA GLY A 773 6.31 -7.28 -32.04
C GLY A 773 7.19 -7.40 -30.79
N LEU A 774 7.93 -6.35 -30.47
CA LEU A 774 8.78 -6.30 -29.28
C LEU A 774 8.02 -5.70 -28.09
N ALA A 775 7.83 -6.50 -27.04
CA ALA A 775 7.24 -6.05 -25.80
C ALA A 775 8.30 -5.34 -24.93
N GLY A 776 8.64 -4.13 -25.35
CA GLY A 776 9.67 -3.28 -24.74
C GLY A 776 9.37 -2.90 -23.29
N ALA A 777 10.43 -2.74 -22.50
CA ALA A 777 10.32 -2.24 -21.13
C ALA A 777 9.66 -0.85 -21.08
N ILE A 778 8.96 -0.55 -19.99
CA ILE A 778 8.55 0.81 -19.67
C ILE A 778 9.62 1.43 -18.79
N VAL A 779 10.24 2.52 -19.26
CA VAL A 779 11.34 3.22 -18.60
C VAL A 779 10.90 4.60 -18.15
N SER A 780 11.39 5.05 -17.00
CA SER A 780 11.10 6.40 -16.52
C SER A 780 11.79 7.47 -17.39
N HIS A 781 11.31 8.70 -17.30
CA HIS A 781 11.99 9.86 -17.89
C HIS A 781 13.23 10.32 -17.11
N ARG A 782 13.50 9.72 -15.94
CA ARG A 782 14.58 10.12 -15.02
C ARG A 782 14.57 11.63 -14.75
N ASP A 783 13.40 12.16 -14.36
CA ASP A 783 13.13 13.58 -14.16
C ASP A 783 13.91 14.18 -12.94
N HIS A 784 15.24 14.12 -12.94
CA HIS A 784 16.11 14.52 -11.83
C HIS A 784 15.95 16.00 -11.45
N GLU A 785 15.85 16.88 -12.44
CA GLU A 785 15.65 18.32 -12.21
C GLU A 785 14.30 18.58 -11.51
N LEU A 786 13.22 17.97 -12.00
CA LEU A 786 11.90 18.08 -11.39
C LEU A 786 11.87 17.51 -9.96
N ALA A 787 12.51 16.36 -9.76
CA ALA A 787 12.62 15.71 -8.47
C ALA A 787 13.39 16.60 -7.46
N GLN A 788 14.46 17.27 -7.90
CA GLN A 788 15.20 18.22 -7.07
C GLN A 788 14.37 19.46 -6.72
N MET A 789 13.65 20.05 -7.70
CA MET A 789 12.80 21.21 -7.49
C MET A 789 11.71 20.94 -6.45
N PHE A 790 11.02 19.80 -6.55
CA PHE A 790 9.98 19.40 -5.59
C PHE A 790 10.53 18.67 -4.36
N LYS A 791 11.84 18.43 -4.30
CA LYS A 791 12.52 17.72 -3.19
C LYS A 791 11.91 16.35 -2.93
N VAL A 792 11.64 15.60 -4.01
CA VAL A 792 11.06 14.26 -3.95
C VAL A 792 12.05 13.19 -4.43
N PRO A 793 12.05 11.99 -3.84
CA PRO A 793 13.00 10.94 -4.19
C PRO A 793 12.65 10.21 -5.49
N LEU A 794 13.70 9.76 -6.19
CA LEU A 794 13.64 8.76 -7.25
C LEU A 794 14.32 7.47 -6.76
N ASN A 795 13.85 6.31 -7.24
CA ASN A 795 14.55 5.04 -7.03
C ASN A 795 15.72 4.86 -8.03
N GLU A 796 16.45 3.76 -7.93
CA GLU A 796 17.58 3.43 -8.81
C GLU A 796 17.19 3.33 -10.29
N ASP A 797 15.94 2.96 -10.56
CA ASP A 797 15.36 2.88 -11.91
C ASP A 797 14.87 4.24 -12.44
N GLY A 798 14.94 5.29 -11.61
CA GLY A 798 14.55 6.66 -11.93
C GLY A 798 13.05 6.93 -11.84
N PHE A 799 12.24 6.04 -11.25
CA PHE A 799 10.83 6.29 -10.96
C PHE A 799 10.67 7.02 -9.62
N PHE A 800 9.61 7.81 -9.48
CA PHE A 800 9.30 8.49 -8.22
C PHE A 800 8.97 7.50 -7.10
N VAL A 801 9.39 7.81 -5.88
CA VAL A 801 9.14 6.97 -4.69
C VAL A 801 8.08 7.63 -3.80
N GLU A 802 7.01 6.89 -3.58
CA GLU A 802 5.92 7.23 -2.67
C GLU A 802 6.38 7.30 -1.21
N ALA A 803 5.59 7.95 -0.36
CA ALA A 803 5.87 8.08 1.07
C ALA A 803 5.90 6.72 1.78
N HIS A 804 4.98 5.82 1.41
CA HIS A 804 4.92 4.47 1.94
C HIS A 804 4.12 3.55 0.99
N ALA A 805 4.73 2.45 0.54
CA ALA A 805 4.18 1.53 -0.46
C ALA A 805 2.73 1.06 -0.18
N LYS A 806 2.38 0.79 1.09
CA LYS A 806 1.03 0.36 1.49
C LYS A 806 0.11 1.50 1.94
N LEU A 807 0.53 2.29 2.95
CA LEU A 807 -0.34 3.25 3.63
C LEU A 807 -0.52 4.58 2.89
N ARG A 808 0.47 5.01 2.11
CA ARG A 808 0.48 6.29 1.40
C ARG A 808 1.05 6.12 -0.02
N PRO A 809 0.39 5.33 -0.88
CA PRO A 809 0.92 4.93 -2.19
C PRO A 809 0.89 6.04 -3.27
N VAL A 810 0.29 7.20 -2.96
CA VAL A 810 0.15 8.34 -3.88
C VAL A 810 0.67 9.65 -3.30
N ASP A 811 1.15 9.63 -2.06
CA ASP A 811 1.74 10.80 -1.40
C ASP A 811 3.25 10.75 -1.58
N PHE A 812 3.92 11.90 -1.61
CA PHE A 812 5.34 11.96 -1.29
C PHE A 812 5.57 12.18 0.21
N ALA A 813 6.79 11.93 0.68
CA ALA A 813 7.23 12.35 2.02
C ALA A 813 7.22 13.89 2.16
N THR A 814 7.33 14.61 1.04
CA THR A 814 7.15 16.06 0.97
C THR A 814 5.66 16.39 0.95
N ASP A 815 5.19 17.07 1.99
CA ASP A 815 3.78 17.44 2.11
C ASP A 815 3.31 18.34 0.96
N GLY A 816 2.06 18.15 0.53
CA GLY A 816 1.45 18.91 -0.56
C GLY A 816 1.87 18.48 -1.97
N VAL A 817 2.75 17.47 -2.10
CA VAL A 817 3.14 16.89 -3.38
C VAL A 817 2.62 15.46 -3.46
N PHE A 818 1.96 15.13 -4.56
CA PHE A 818 1.30 13.85 -4.83
C PHE A 818 1.78 13.26 -6.16
N LEU A 819 1.54 11.97 -6.34
CA LEU A 819 2.07 11.18 -7.45
C LEU A 819 0.97 10.30 -8.06
N CYS A 820 0.87 10.29 -9.39
CA CYS A 820 -0.01 9.37 -10.10
C CYS A 820 0.53 8.93 -11.47
N GLY A 821 -0.07 7.86 -12.01
CA GLY A 821 0.21 7.35 -13.34
C GLY A 821 1.58 6.67 -13.45
N MET A 822 2.10 6.58 -14.66
CA MET A 822 3.32 5.83 -14.96
C MET A 822 4.61 6.49 -14.41
N ALA A 823 4.55 7.74 -13.95
CA ALA A 823 5.66 8.40 -13.25
C ALA A 823 6.06 7.64 -11.96
N HIS A 824 5.12 6.91 -11.37
CA HIS A 824 5.33 6.11 -10.16
C HIS A 824 5.95 4.74 -10.41
N TYR A 825 5.46 4.05 -11.44
CA TYR A 825 5.93 2.75 -11.97
C TYR A 825 5.02 2.32 -13.15
N PRO A 826 5.42 1.35 -13.99
CA PRO A 826 4.61 0.85 -15.11
C PRO A 826 3.26 0.28 -14.69
N LYS A 827 2.15 0.77 -15.24
CA LYS A 827 0.79 0.33 -14.87
C LYS A 827 -0.23 0.52 -16.00
N PRO A 828 -1.32 -0.27 -16.03
CA PRO A 828 -2.36 -0.16 -17.04
C PRO A 828 -3.26 1.07 -16.83
N VAL A 829 -4.18 1.30 -17.78
CA VAL A 829 -5.09 2.46 -17.84
C VAL A 829 -5.98 2.57 -16.59
N ASP A 830 -6.65 1.48 -16.22
CA ASP A 830 -7.56 1.39 -15.07
C ASP A 830 -6.86 1.77 -13.75
N GLU A 831 -5.65 1.25 -13.54
CA GLU A 831 -4.86 1.59 -12.36
C GLU A 831 -4.31 3.02 -12.39
N SER A 832 -4.01 3.54 -13.59
CA SER A 832 -3.54 4.92 -13.78
C SER A 832 -4.63 5.94 -13.47
N ILE A 833 -5.88 5.64 -13.80
CA ILE A 833 -7.07 6.46 -13.49
C ILE A 833 -7.36 6.40 -11.99
N ALA A 834 -7.42 5.19 -11.41
CA ALA A 834 -7.62 5.03 -9.97
C ALA A 834 -6.54 5.76 -9.16
N GLN A 835 -5.27 5.68 -9.57
CA GLN A 835 -4.20 6.39 -8.88
C GLN A 835 -4.30 7.91 -9.00
N ALA A 836 -4.78 8.43 -10.13
CA ALA A 836 -5.03 9.87 -10.28
C ALA A 836 -6.14 10.35 -9.34
N GLN A 837 -7.27 9.63 -9.29
CA GLN A 837 -8.36 9.91 -8.35
C GLN A 837 -7.90 9.80 -6.90
N ALA A 838 -7.09 8.79 -6.57
CA ALA A 838 -6.51 8.65 -5.23
C ALA A 838 -5.61 9.84 -4.86
N ALA A 839 -4.72 10.27 -5.76
CA ALA A 839 -3.87 11.44 -5.54
C ALA A 839 -4.71 12.70 -5.28
N VAL A 840 -5.80 12.88 -6.02
CA VAL A 840 -6.74 14.01 -5.82
C VAL A 840 -7.47 13.92 -4.49
N ALA A 841 -7.99 12.75 -4.10
CA ALA A 841 -8.61 12.58 -2.79
C ALA A 841 -7.66 12.99 -1.65
N ARG A 842 -6.39 12.60 -1.74
CA ARG A 842 -5.35 12.98 -0.78
C ARG A 842 -4.99 14.46 -0.85
N ALA A 843 -4.95 15.06 -2.05
CA ALA A 843 -4.73 16.49 -2.22
C ALA A 843 -5.86 17.34 -1.63
N ILE A 844 -7.11 16.90 -1.78
CA ILE A 844 -8.28 17.62 -1.30
C ILE A 844 -8.38 17.62 0.23
N THR A 845 -7.79 16.66 0.94
CA THR A 845 -7.71 16.77 2.40
C THR A 845 -6.93 18.01 2.85
N LEU A 846 -6.00 18.50 2.02
CA LEU A 846 -5.29 19.76 2.24
C LEU A 846 -6.07 20.96 1.71
N LEU A 847 -6.54 20.90 0.46
CA LEU A 847 -7.25 22.03 -0.16
C LEU A 847 -8.60 22.33 0.50
N SER A 848 -9.28 21.34 1.08
CA SER A 848 -10.54 21.56 1.82
C SER A 848 -10.34 22.31 3.13
N GLY A 849 -9.12 22.31 3.68
CA GLY A 849 -8.72 23.20 4.75
C GLY A 849 -8.42 24.61 4.20
N LEU A 850 -9.03 25.64 4.79
CA LEU A 850 -8.64 27.03 4.52
C LEU A 850 -7.26 27.34 5.09
N GLN A 851 -6.87 26.59 6.12
CA GLN A 851 -5.65 26.77 6.87
C GLN A 851 -5.07 25.41 7.24
N ILE A 852 -3.74 25.34 7.32
CA ILE A 852 -3.00 24.18 7.83
C ILE A 852 -2.12 24.60 9.00
N GLU A 853 -1.92 23.68 9.93
CA GLU A 853 -0.97 23.84 11.03
C GLU A 853 0.40 23.30 10.60
N VAL A 854 1.41 24.17 10.65
CA VAL A 854 2.81 23.80 10.43
C VAL A 854 3.50 23.67 11.79
N SER A 855 4.32 22.62 11.93
CA SER A 855 4.97 22.27 13.19
C SER A 855 5.69 23.46 13.86
N GLY A 856 5.52 23.61 15.17
CA GLY A 856 6.25 24.54 16.03
C GLY A 856 7.73 24.24 16.23
N THR A 857 8.26 23.14 15.68
CA THR A 857 9.70 22.80 15.64
C THR A 857 10.43 23.66 14.62
N VAL A 858 10.54 24.96 14.90
CA VAL A 858 11.18 25.95 14.03
C VAL A 858 12.46 26.51 14.65
N ALA A 859 13.37 26.98 13.79
CA ALA A 859 14.52 27.72 14.24
C ALA A 859 14.10 29.11 14.77
N LEU A 860 14.78 29.60 15.80
CA LEU A 860 14.60 30.93 16.37
C LEU A 860 15.96 31.64 16.46
N ILE A 861 15.99 32.93 16.11
CA ILE A 861 17.18 33.77 16.21
C ILE A 861 17.06 34.67 17.43
N ASN A 862 18.11 34.69 18.27
CA ASN A 862 18.33 35.74 19.26
C ASN A 862 19.02 36.94 18.59
N PRO A 863 18.31 38.06 18.35
CA PRO A 863 18.86 39.20 17.63
C PRO A 863 20.01 39.89 18.39
N ALA A 864 20.08 39.74 19.71
CA ALA A 864 21.13 40.34 20.54
C ALA A 864 22.51 39.72 20.29
N ILE A 865 22.55 38.43 19.92
CA ILE A 865 23.80 37.66 19.70
C ILE A 865 24.10 37.50 18.20
N CYS A 866 23.11 37.75 17.33
CA CYS A 866 23.27 37.62 15.89
C CYS A 866 24.39 38.53 15.34
N SER A 867 25.42 37.93 14.75
CA SER A 867 26.57 38.64 14.15
C SER A 867 26.33 39.14 12.73
N ARG A 868 25.14 38.90 12.14
CA ARG A 868 24.79 39.29 10.76
C ARG A 868 25.73 38.70 9.70
N CYS A 869 26.30 37.51 9.93
CA CYS A 869 27.25 36.89 8.99
C CYS A 869 26.62 36.31 7.71
N GLY A 870 25.28 36.18 7.64
CA GLY A 870 24.55 35.70 6.46
C GLY A 870 24.59 34.18 6.21
N VAL A 871 25.37 33.42 6.97
CA VAL A 871 25.52 31.95 6.80
C VAL A 871 24.17 31.23 6.86
N CYS A 872 23.30 31.61 7.80
CA CYS A 872 21.97 31.01 7.94
C CYS A 872 21.09 31.20 6.70
N VAL A 873 21.13 32.38 6.09
CA VAL A 873 20.38 32.70 4.85
C VAL A 873 20.90 31.87 3.69
N ALA A 874 22.22 31.80 3.53
CA ALA A 874 22.84 31.08 2.42
C ALA A 874 22.65 29.56 2.46
N ILE A 875 22.59 28.97 3.67
CA ILE A 875 22.57 27.51 3.82
C ILE A 875 21.15 26.92 3.86
N CYS A 876 20.11 27.73 4.07
CA CYS A 876 18.77 27.20 4.21
C CYS A 876 18.17 26.79 2.86
N PRO A 877 17.81 25.51 2.64
CA PRO A 877 17.22 25.07 1.37
C PRO A 877 15.75 25.49 1.20
N TYR A 878 15.17 26.17 2.19
CA TYR A 878 13.77 26.60 2.22
C TYR A 878 13.63 28.12 2.28
N SER A 879 14.75 28.86 2.18
CA SER A 879 14.76 30.33 2.28
C SER A 879 14.06 30.89 3.52
N ALA A 880 13.99 30.10 4.60
CA ALA A 880 13.30 30.50 5.82
C ALA A 880 13.98 31.65 6.57
N PRO A 881 15.33 31.71 6.67
CA PRO A 881 16.03 32.85 7.23
C PRO A 881 16.08 34.01 6.23
N GLY A 882 15.58 35.17 6.64
CA GLY A 882 15.64 36.43 5.90
C GLY A 882 16.26 37.55 6.73
N TRP A 883 16.29 38.77 6.16
CA TRP A 883 16.75 39.96 6.87
C TRP A 883 15.57 40.76 7.39
N ASN A 884 15.57 41.04 8.68
CA ASN A 884 14.57 41.92 9.28
C ASN A 884 14.98 43.38 9.03
N GLU A 885 14.16 44.12 8.28
CA GLU A 885 14.47 45.50 7.87
C GLU A 885 14.60 46.47 9.06
N LYS A 886 13.90 46.22 10.17
CA LYS A 886 13.90 47.10 11.35
C LYS A 886 15.14 46.90 12.22
N THR A 887 15.59 45.67 12.40
CA THR A 887 16.73 45.33 13.28
C THR A 887 18.04 45.18 12.52
N GLY A 888 17.99 44.99 11.19
CA GLY A 888 19.13 44.64 10.36
C GLY A 888 19.74 43.28 10.69
N LYS A 889 19.08 42.47 11.55
CA LYS A 889 19.50 41.12 11.93
C LYS A 889 18.75 40.07 11.11
N ALA A 890 19.25 38.85 11.13
CA ALA A 890 18.54 37.74 10.51
C ALA A 890 17.28 37.38 11.32
N GLU A 891 16.22 36.95 10.65
CA GLU A 891 14.95 36.51 11.23
C GLU A 891 14.49 35.23 10.52
N ILE A 892 13.79 34.34 11.24
CA ILE A 892 13.24 33.11 10.66
C ILE A 892 11.77 33.32 10.35
N ASN A 893 11.37 33.06 9.11
CA ASN A 893 9.97 32.85 8.77
C ASN A 893 9.54 31.45 9.26
N PRO A 894 8.68 31.35 10.28
CA PRO A 894 8.30 30.06 10.86
C PRO A 894 7.51 29.20 9.86
N ALA A 895 6.75 29.81 8.94
CA ALA A 895 5.97 29.08 7.94
C ALA A 895 6.86 28.35 6.92
N LEU A 896 8.03 28.91 6.60
CA LEU A 896 9.02 28.32 5.70
C LEU A 896 9.96 27.33 6.40
N CYS A 897 10.09 27.41 7.73
CA CYS A 897 11.06 26.61 8.47
C CYS A 897 10.59 25.16 8.63
N LYS A 898 11.30 24.22 8.01
CA LYS A 898 11.06 22.76 8.16
C LYS A 898 11.80 22.11 9.33
N GLY A 899 12.33 22.91 10.26
CA GLY A 899 12.98 22.40 11.47
C GLY A 899 14.23 21.54 11.24
N CYS A 900 14.90 21.61 10.09
CA CYS A 900 16.00 20.72 9.75
C CYS A 900 17.30 20.95 10.57
N GLY A 901 17.41 22.05 11.30
CA GLY A 901 18.57 22.36 12.15
C GLY A 901 19.84 22.82 11.43
N LEU A 902 19.88 22.82 10.09
CA LEU A 902 21.09 23.13 9.32
C LEU A 902 21.66 24.54 9.61
N CYS A 903 20.79 25.54 9.68
CA CYS A 903 21.19 26.92 10.01
C CYS A 903 21.66 27.04 11.47
N VAL A 904 21.09 26.25 12.37
CA VAL A 904 21.42 26.22 13.81
C VAL A 904 22.82 25.65 14.00
N ALA A 905 23.09 24.47 13.42
CA ALA A 905 24.41 23.82 13.47
C ALA A 905 25.52 24.69 12.83
N SER A 906 25.17 25.53 11.85
CA SER A 906 26.12 26.41 11.16
C SER A 906 26.29 27.79 11.81
N CYS A 907 25.52 28.10 12.85
CA CYS A 907 25.52 29.42 13.48
C CYS A 907 26.74 29.61 14.39
N ARG A 908 27.78 30.26 13.86
CA ARG A 908 29.03 30.50 14.60
C ARG A 908 28.87 31.37 15.85
N SER A 909 27.85 32.21 15.91
CA SER A 909 27.61 33.06 17.08
C SER A 909 26.70 32.39 18.12
N GLY A 910 26.20 31.17 17.88
CA GLY A 910 25.22 30.51 18.75
C GLY A 910 23.88 31.25 18.86
N ALA A 911 23.61 32.20 17.95
CA ALA A 911 22.39 33.02 18.00
C ALA A 911 21.14 32.27 17.57
N LEU A 912 21.29 31.12 16.91
CA LEU A 912 20.20 30.28 16.44
C LEU A 912 19.98 29.11 17.40
N THR A 913 18.73 28.80 17.69
CA THR A 913 18.33 27.57 18.38
C THR A 913 17.19 26.88 17.62
N LEU A 914 17.11 25.56 17.68
CA LEU A 914 16.00 24.80 17.12
C LEU A 914 15.03 24.42 18.24
N LYS A 915 13.78 24.89 18.19
CA LYS A 915 12.78 24.51 19.20
C LYS A 915 12.51 23.01 19.15
N GLY A 916 12.51 22.34 20.31
CA GLY A 916 12.35 20.88 20.44
C GLY A 916 13.63 20.05 20.20
N PHE A 917 14.70 20.69 19.69
CA PHE A 917 16.04 20.09 19.52
C PHE A 917 17.13 21.14 19.82
N ASN A 918 16.96 21.89 20.90
CA ASN A 918 17.93 22.92 21.28
C ASN A 918 19.24 22.27 21.78
N GLN A 919 20.29 23.06 21.90
CA GLN A 919 21.61 22.55 22.26
C GLN A 919 21.58 21.81 23.61
N ASP A 920 20.94 22.38 24.63
CA ASP A 920 20.86 21.77 25.97
C ASP A 920 20.11 20.43 25.94
N GLN A 921 19.04 20.34 25.16
CA GLN A 921 18.28 19.10 24.94
C GLN A 921 19.14 18.01 24.29
N ILE A 922 19.93 18.35 23.26
CA ILE A 922 20.80 17.39 22.58
C ILE A 922 21.96 16.96 23.48
N PHE A 923 22.63 17.89 24.17
CA PHE A 923 23.71 17.54 25.08
C PHE A 923 23.21 16.73 26.29
N ALA A 924 22.02 17.01 26.81
CA ALA A 924 21.40 16.18 27.84
C ALA A 924 21.17 14.73 27.38
N MET A 925 20.89 14.49 26.10
CA MET A 925 20.87 13.12 25.55
C MET A 925 22.25 12.51 25.47
N ILE A 926 23.25 13.26 25.01
CA ILE A 926 24.62 12.78 24.81
C ILE A 926 25.26 12.43 26.16
N ASP A 927 25.16 13.32 27.15
CA ASP A 927 25.71 13.12 28.49
C ASP A 927 25.01 11.96 29.22
N ALA A 928 23.78 11.64 28.81
CA ALA A 928 23.00 10.54 29.31
C ALA A 928 23.24 9.23 28.55
N ALA A 929 23.86 9.23 27.37
CA ALA A 929 24.24 8.00 26.68
C ALA A 929 25.44 7.38 27.40
#